data_AF-A0A538FFN1-F1
#
_entry.id   AF-A0A538FFN1-F1
#
_cell.length_a   1.000
_cell.length_b   1.000
_cell.length_c   1.000
_cell.angle_alpha   90.00
_cell.angle_beta   90.00
_cell.angle_gamma   90.00
#
_symmetry.space_group_name_H-M   'P 1'
#
loop_
_entity.id
_entity.type
_entity.pdbx_description
1 polymer ?
#
loop_
_entity_poly.entity_id
_entity_poly.type
_entity_poly.pdbx_seq_one_letter_code
_entity_poly.pdbx_strand_id
1 'polypeptide(L)'
;MTTFLALTVVGVVVGCIYALTATGLVVTYITSGIFNFAHGAIGMIAAFAYWELTVNRVAFVFILGVLAPAMGALIDRVLMRKLHGAAVEITLVVTVGMLLFLLGVGQTRWNPGVPRPLPRLFGNAHVRVFSVTVSYHQVTVVVVAVAVAVLLRLFLFRTRPGVALRAVVDAPEVAALHGAAPARVGQMGWAIGALLAALAGILLAPLVTLDALTLTLLVINGYAAAIVGRLRSLPLTFAGGLALGLFESYAVGYIPGSLLSQLRPTLPIIFLYAALLVLPQNRLRVGRAVAMRSSRTPELRRAAVLGALFVVGAGIVTSQLSVTNLFTFGRGMVLAIIMLSVVLLTGYGGQVSLAQLTFVGFGAFAMGKIAGGGSVFGIVAAIALAAAVGALAALPALRLQGLYLGLITFAFAEAMTAVFFHNNSVFGQGGALRVGRPHLLGISFAGDRSFVMLIAVVFAAAAVGTIALRRSWFGRQLAAMSDSQAACATLGLDLTRTKLAVFALSAALAGLAGVLFGGLRGSVGADDFQVFNSLVVLLLLAIWGIDSVVAAFIAGMTYALYPTIQAHFPHIYSLSYLATGLGALGLAVNPRGAIQRINDELSRFGRPRRAAPVFAAAARAQATDPAGDGRGAVAPALVGSAPQTNGSVRSVRPPGAPTAAMELLGVRAAYGSIEVVHGVDLVVPEASVFALIGPNGAGKTTLLRLVSGTLEPTRGCVHIAGVHVNGTPPEARARLGVCTIPEGRGIFANLTVAENLRMMTYRTGVDSRAVEERAYGRFPRLGERRSQLAGTLSGGEQQMLAMARAVATDPSLLLLDEISMGLAPMIVSELYELVGQLAAEGISILLVEQFVKTAMSVADYVGVMTQGRIERVGEGVDVADVVSAAYMGALA
;
A
#
# COMPACT_ATOMS: atom_id res chain seq x y z
N MET A 1 16.69 -24.44 35.38
CA MET A 1 17.71 -23.89 34.44
C MET A 1 17.83 -24.70 33.15
N THR A 2 17.74 -26.05 33.19
CA THR A 2 17.85 -26.94 32.02
C THR A 2 16.78 -26.68 30.94
N THR A 3 15.51 -26.53 31.34
CA THR A 3 14.39 -26.23 30.41
C THR A 3 14.56 -24.90 29.71
N PHE A 4 14.96 -23.85 30.43
CA PHE A 4 15.24 -22.54 29.86
C PHE A 4 16.32 -22.63 28.78
N LEU A 5 17.47 -23.24 29.09
CA LEU A 5 18.57 -23.45 28.14
C LEU A 5 18.13 -24.23 26.89
N ALA A 6 17.33 -25.29 27.05
CA ALA A 6 16.84 -26.07 25.91
C ALA A 6 15.93 -25.26 24.98
N LEU A 7 15.01 -24.47 25.55
CA LEU A 7 14.15 -23.57 24.78
C LEU A 7 14.95 -22.44 24.13
N THR A 8 15.95 -21.89 24.81
CA THR A 8 16.84 -20.88 24.20
C THR A 8 17.55 -21.44 22.96
N VAL A 9 18.06 -22.67 23.02
CA VAL A 9 18.73 -23.30 21.87
C VAL A 9 17.75 -23.46 20.70
N VAL A 10 16.56 -24.01 20.93
CA VAL A 10 15.54 -24.18 19.88
C VAL A 10 15.12 -22.83 19.30
N GLY A 11 14.85 -21.84 20.16
CA GLY A 11 14.46 -20.51 19.75
C GLY A 11 15.54 -19.76 18.95
N VAL A 12 16.82 -19.91 19.31
CA VAL A 12 17.93 -19.33 18.54
C VAL A 12 18.05 -19.98 17.16
N VAL A 13 17.92 -21.31 17.05
CA VAL A 13 17.99 -22.01 15.76
C VAL A 13 16.86 -21.57 14.83
N VAL A 14 15.62 -21.61 15.32
CA VAL A 14 14.44 -21.19 14.54
C VAL A 14 14.54 -19.70 14.21
N GLY A 15 14.98 -18.87 15.17
CA GLY A 15 15.18 -17.45 14.97
C GLY A 15 16.26 -17.11 13.93
N CYS A 16 17.32 -17.93 13.81
CA CYS A 16 18.32 -17.80 12.75
C CYS A 16 17.72 -18.04 11.36
N ILE A 17 16.83 -19.03 11.22
CA ILE A 17 16.11 -19.29 9.96
C ILE A 17 15.20 -18.10 9.62
N TYR A 18 14.45 -17.58 10.60
CA TYR A 18 13.61 -16.40 10.40
C TYR A 18 14.44 -15.17 10.04
N ALA A 19 15.60 -14.99 10.67
CA ALA A 19 16.53 -13.92 10.35
C ALA A 19 17.06 -14.01 8.92
N LEU A 20 17.38 -15.22 8.42
CA LEU A 20 17.80 -15.44 7.02
C LEU A 20 16.69 -15.05 6.04
N THR A 21 15.47 -15.56 6.25
CA THR A 21 14.29 -15.22 5.43
C THR A 21 14.03 -13.71 5.46
N ALA A 22 14.03 -13.11 6.66
CA ALA A 22 13.77 -11.69 6.84
C ALA A 22 14.83 -10.82 6.16
N THR A 23 16.10 -11.19 6.26
CA THR A 23 17.22 -10.50 5.60
C THR A 23 17.04 -10.55 4.08
N GLY A 24 16.66 -11.71 3.52
CA GLY A 24 16.36 -11.85 2.09
C GLY A 24 15.21 -10.96 1.63
N LEU A 25 14.11 -10.93 2.39
CA LEU A 25 12.98 -10.01 2.15
C LEU A 25 13.42 -8.55 2.15
N VAL A 26 14.19 -8.14 3.16
CA VAL A 26 14.67 -6.76 3.29
C VAL A 26 15.62 -6.37 2.15
N VAL A 27 16.52 -7.25 1.72
CA VAL A 27 17.38 -6.99 0.55
C VAL A 27 16.52 -6.76 -0.70
N THR A 28 15.51 -7.60 -0.97
CA THR A 28 14.62 -7.38 -2.13
C THR A 28 13.83 -6.08 -2.03
N TYR A 29 13.32 -5.74 -0.84
CA TYR A 29 12.53 -4.53 -0.63
C TYR A 29 13.37 -3.26 -0.75
N ILE A 30 14.54 -3.22 -0.11
CA ILE A 30 15.48 -2.11 -0.19
C ILE A 30 15.81 -1.88 -1.68
N THR A 31 16.22 -2.92 -2.40
CA THR A 31 16.75 -2.81 -3.78
C THR A 31 15.76 -2.40 -4.85
N SER A 32 14.49 -2.75 -4.70
CA SER A 32 13.47 -2.52 -5.73
C SER A 32 12.30 -1.64 -5.28
N GLY A 33 12.17 -1.37 -3.98
CA GLY A 33 10.97 -0.78 -3.38
C GLY A 33 9.76 -1.72 -3.39
N ILE A 34 9.90 -2.95 -3.88
CA ILE A 34 8.84 -3.96 -4.04
C ILE A 34 8.94 -5.00 -2.93
N PHE A 35 7.83 -5.24 -2.24
CA PHE A 35 7.78 -6.27 -1.21
C PHE A 35 7.43 -7.63 -1.82
N ASN A 36 8.30 -8.62 -1.62
CA ASN A 36 8.19 -9.94 -2.26
C ASN A 36 7.36 -10.94 -1.44
N PHE A 37 6.05 -11.01 -1.67
CA PHE A 37 5.18 -12.05 -1.08
C PHE A 37 5.54 -13.48 -1.50
N ALA A 38 6.21 -13.66 -2.64
CA ALA A 38 6.60 -14.98 -3.15
C ALA A 38 7.90 -15.52 -2.52
N HIS A 39 8.53 -14.79 -1.59
CA HIS A 39 9.82 -15.18 -1.02
C HIS A 39 9.79 -16.57 -0.37
N GLY A 40 8.73 -16.90 0.38
CA GLY A 40 8.54 -18.24 0.94
C GLY A 40 8.40 -19.32 -0.14
N ALA A 41 7.68 -19.04 -1.24
CA ALA A 41 7.55 -19.98 -2.35
C ALA A 41 8.86 -20.18 -3.13
N ILE A 42 9.70 -19.15 -3.25
CA ILE A 42 11.06 -19.28 -3.81
C ILE A 42 11.88 -20.25 -2.95
N GLY A 43 11.82 -20.11 -1.62
CA GLY A 43 12.47 -21.03 -0.68
C GLY A 43 11.91 -22.45 -0.76
N MET A 44 10.58 -22.59 -0.88
CA MET A 44 9.89 -23.86 -1.10
C MET A 44 10.40 -24.56 -2.37
N ILE A 45 10.36 -23.90 -3.53
CA ILE A 45 10.84 -24.48 -4.80
C ILE A 45 12.30 -24.95 -4.68
N ALA A 46 13.16 -24.16 -4.03
CA ALA A 46 14.55 -24.54 -3.82
C ALA A 46 14.70 -25.76 -2.89
N ALA A 47 13.91 -25.85 -1.82
CA ALA A 47 13.94 -26.99 -0.90
C ALA A 47 13.45 -28.28 -1.56
N PHE A 48 12.38 -28.20 -2.36
CA PHE A 48 11.88 -29.34 -3.15
C PHE A 48 12.86 -29.75 -4.26
N ALA A 49 13.47 -28.80 -4.96
CA ALA A 49 14.53 -29.09 -5.93
C ALA A 49 15.75 -29.75 -5.27
N TYR A 50 16.09 -29.36 -4.02
CA TYR A 50 17.18 -29.97 -3.27
C TYR A 50 16.89 -31.42 -2.91
N TRP A 51 15.65 -31.69 -2.50
CA TRP A 51 15.17 -33.04 -2.27
C TRP A 51 15.22 -33.90 -3.54
N GLU A 52 14.73 -33.37 -4.67
CA GLU A 52 14.67 -34.09 -5.95
C GLU A 52 16.07 -34.42 -6.50
N LEU A 53 17.03 -33.51 -6.34
CA LEU A 53 18.42 -33.72 -6.76
C LEU A 53 19.23 -34.62 -5.80
N THR A 54 18.57 -35.56 -5.12
CA THR A 54 19.16 -36.62 -4.27
C THR A 54 19.85 -36.15 -2.98
N VAL A 55 19.68 -34.90 -2.55
CA VAL A 55 20.20 -34.39 -1.25
C VAL A 55 21.71 -34.67 -1.08
N ASN A 56 22.52 -34.14 -2.00
CA ASN A 56 23.98 -34.27 -1.92
C ASN A 56 24.68 -32.89 -1.94
N ARG A 57 26.00 -32.88 -1.71
CA ARG A 57 26.79 -31.62 -1.67
C ARG A 57 26.76 -30.87 -3.00
N VAL A 58 26.72 -31.58 -4.12
CA VAL A 58 26.66 -30.99 -5.47
C VAL A 58 25.31 -30.30 -5.68
N ALA A 59 24.21 -30.94 -5.28
CA ALA A 59 22.88 -30.37 -5.32
C ALA A 59 22.77 -29.10 -4.45
N PHE A 60 23.39 -29.12 -3.26
CA PHE A 60 23.42 -27.94 -2.38
C PHE A 60 24.15 -26.76 -3.03
N VAL A 61 25.34 -27.00 -3.58
CA VAL A 61 26.14 -25.97 -4.27
C VAL A 61 25.46 -25.48 -5.54
N PHE A 62 24.85 -26.37 -6.32
CA PHE A 62 24.12 -26.01 -7.54
C PHE A 62 22.90 -25.14 -7.22
N ILE A 63 22.11 -25.50 -6.22
CA ILE A 63 20.90 -24.76 -5.89
C ILE A 63 21.23 -23.37 -5.37
N LEU A 64 22.18 -23.26 -4.44
CA LEU A 64 22.55 -21.97 -3.88
C LEU A 64 23.41 -21.14 -4.82
N GLY A 65 24.32 -21.74 -5.58
CA GLY A 65 25.24 -21.03 -6.46
C GLY A 65 24.65 -20.67 -7.83
N VAL A 66 23.68 -21.43 -8.33
CA VAL A 66 23.15 -21.30 -9.69
C VAL A 66 21.64 -21.12 -9.70
N LEU A 67 20.87 -22.14 -9.26
CA LEU A 67 19.42 -22.16 -9.46
C LEU A 67 18.71 -20.99 -8.78
N ALA A 68 18.96 -20.76 -7.49
CA ALA A 68 18.28 -19.72 -6.72
C ALA A 68 18.67 -18.31 -7.18
N PRO A 69 19.97 -17.96 -7.35
CA PRO A 69 20.37 -16.67 -7.93
C PRO A 69 19.80 -16.45 -9.34
N ALA A 70 19.85 -17.45 -10.21
CA ALA A 70 19.33 -17.35 -11.57
C ALA A 70 17.82 -17.13 -11.59
N MET A 71 17.07 -17.84 -10.73
CA MET A 71 15.63 -17.65 -10.56
C MET A 71 15.32 -16.23 -10.09
N GLY A 72 16.01 -15.72 -9.05
CA GLY A 72 15.83 -14.35 -8.58
C GLY A 72 16.13 -13.31 -9.67
N ALA A 73 17.25 -13.48 -10.37
CA ALA A 73 17.66 -12.61 -11.47
C ALA A 73 16.68 -12.65 -12.67
N LEU A 74 16.06 -13.81 -12.94
CA LEU A 74 15.04 -13.96 -13.98
C LEU A 74 13.74 -13.28 -13.59
N ILE A 75 13.30 -13.46 -12.34
CA ILE A 75 12.09 -12.83 -11.78
C ILE A 75 12.20 -11.31 -11.89
N ASP A 76 13.34 -10.73 -11.50
CA ASP A 76 13.57 -9.29 -11.66
C ASP A 76 13.51 -8.86 -13.13
N ARG A 77 14.27 -9.57 -13.99
CA ARG A 77 14.40 -9.23 -15.40
C ARG A 77 13.07 -9.27 -16.15
N VAL A 78 12.23 -10.27 -15.89
CA VAL A 78 11.00 -10.50 -16.66
C VAL A 78 9.82 -9.72 -16.08
N LEU A 79 9.81 -9.54 -14.76
CA LEU A 79 8.62 -9.10 -14.04
C LEU A 79 8.88 -7.84 -13.20
N MET A 80 9.74 -7.93 -12.18
CA MET A 80 9.79 -6.89 -11.14
C MET A 80 10.33 -5.57 -11.66
N ARG A 81 11.27 -5.62 -12.61
CA ARG A 81 11.79 -4.40 -13.23
C ARG A 81 10.71 -3.55 -13.91
N LYS A 82 9.62 -4.17 -14.40
CA LYS A 82 8.51 -3.49 -15.09
C LYS A 82 7.57 -2.77 -14.12
N LEU A 83 7.67 -3.09 -12.83
CA LEU A 83 6.84 -2.53 -11.77
C LEU A 83 7.47 -1.30 -11.09
N HIS A 84 8.67 -0.87 -11.49
CA HIS A 84 9.26 0.35 -10.94
C HIS A 84 8.36 1.56 -11.20
N GLY A 85 7.94 2.22 -10.12
CA GLY A 85 6.99 3.35 -10.16
C GLY A 85 5.52 2.96 -10.33
N ALA A 86 5.19 1.66 -10.35
CA ALA A 86 3.81 1.20 -10.34
C ALA A 86 3.16 1.48 -8.96
N ALA A 87 1.82 1.58 -8.96
CA ALA A 87 1.07 1.71 -7.73
C ALA A 87 1.30 0.52 -6.80
N VAL A 88 1.20 0.74 -5.49
CA VAL A 88 1.50 -0.28 -4.47
C VAL A 88 0.57 -1.48 -4.64
N GLU A 89 -0.69 -1.24 -5.01
CA GLU A 89 -1.72 -2.26 -5.22
C GLU A 89 -1.32 -3.23 -6.33
N ILE A 90 -0.82 -2.73 -7.47
CA ILE A 90 -0.37 -3.54 -8.60
C ILE A 90 0.82 -4.39 -8.18
N THR A 91 1.77 -3.77 -7.47
CA THR A 91 2.98 -4.44 -6.99
C THR A 91 2.65 -5.58 -6.02
N LEU A 92 1.69 -5.36 -5.12
CA LEU A 92 1.17 -6.38 -4.22
C LEU A 92 0.49 -7.53 -4.99
N VAL A 93 -0.42 -7.20 -5.91
CA VAL A 93 -1.15 -8.19 -6.71
C VAL A 93 -0.19 -9.07 -7.51
N VAL A 94 0.84 -8.49 -8.15
CA VAL A 94 1.79 -9.27 -8.95
C VAL A 94 2.68 -10.17 -8.07
N THR A 95 3.13 -9.69 -6.92
CA THR A 95 3.97 -10.50 -6.02
C THR A 95 3.19 -11.61 -5.31
N VAL A 96 1.92 -11.37 -4.95
CA VAL A 96 1.00 -12.42 -4.47
C VAL A 96 0.62 -13.38 -5.62
N GLY A 97 0.48 -12.88 -6.84
CA GLY A 97 0.32 -13.70 -8.04
C GLY A 97 1.49 -14.65 -8.27
N MET A 98 2.72 -14.16 -8.10
CA MET A 98 3.93 -14.99 -8.13
C MET A 98 3.91 -16.06 -7.03
N LEU A 99 3.46 -15.73 -5.82
CA LEU A 99 3.32 -16.69 -4.72
C LEU A 99 2.40 -17.85 -5.14
N LEU A 100 1.19 -17.55 -5.64
CA LEU A 100 0.25 -18.59 -6.07
C LEU A 100 0.75 -19.36 -7.29
N PHE A 101 1.42 -18.70 -8.23
CA PHE A 101 2.01 -19.35 -9.39
C PHE A 101 3.06 -20.39 -8.98
N LEU A 102 4.02 -20.00 -8.15
CA LEU A 102 5.07 -20.90 -7.65
C LEU A 102 4.47 -22.00 -6.75
N LEU A 103 3.46 -21.70 -5.95
CA LEU A 103 2.73 -22.71 -5.16
C LEU A 103 2.04 -23.74 -6.06
N GLY A 104 1.33 -23.29 -7.10
CA GLY A 104 0.68 -24.16 -8.08
C GLY A 104 1.67 -25.04 -8.85
N VAL A 105 2.81 -24.47 -9.28
CA VAL A 105 3.92 -25.23 -9.88
C VAL A 105 4.45 -26.28 -8.91
N GLY A 106 4.70 -25.89 -7.65
CA GLY A 106 5.23 -26.80 -6.63
C GLY A 106 4.28 -27.97 -6.34
N GLN A 107 3.00 -27.69 -6.15
CA GLN A 107 2.00 -28.73 -5.90
C GLN A 107 1.78 -29.63 -7.12
N THR A 108 1.80 -29.09 -8.34
CA THR A 108 1.70 -29.89 -9.57
C THR A 108 2.91 -30.80 -9.74
N ARG A 109 4.12 -30.29 -9.53
CA ARG A 109 5.37 -31.05 -9.73
C ARG A 109 5.61 -32.10 -8.65
N TRP A 110 5.35 -31.75 -7.39
CA TRP A 110 5.66 -32.58 -6.23
C TRP A 110 4.42 -32.90 -5.41
N ASN A 111 3.30 -33.26 -6.03
CA ASN A 111 2.04 -33.72 -5.41
C ASN A 111 1.95 -33.56 -3.86
N PRO A 112 1.09 -32.65 -3.35
CA PRO A 112 1.03 -32.31 -1.93
C PRO A 112 0.61 -33.48 -1.02
N GLY A 113 0.00 -34.54 -1.54
CA GLY A 113 -0.45 -35.69 -0.76
C GLY A 113 0.65 -36.68 -0.34
N VAL A 114 1.90 -36.48 -0.77
CA VAL A 114 3.00 -37.40 -0.48
C VAL A 114 4.00 -36.77 0.49
N PRO A 115 4.16 -37.29 1.73
CA PRO A 115 5.16 -36.79 2.66
C PRO A 115 6.59 -36.99 2.12
N ARG A 116 7.42 -35.94 2.23
CA ARG A 116 8.81 -35.96 1.78
C ARG A 116 9.72 -35.50 2.92
N PRO A 117 10.25 -36.41 3.75
CA PRO A 117 11.19 -36.02 4.77
C PRO A 117 12.54 -35.66 4.14
N LEU A 118 13.15 -34.56 4.59
CA LEU A 118 14.52 -34.20 4.24
C LEU A 118 15.45 -34.63 5.39
N PRO A 119 16.52 -35.39 5.14
CA PRO A 119 17.44 -35.78 6.20
C PRO A 119 18.17 -34.56 6.77
N ARG A 120 18.52 -34.62 8.06
CA ARG A 120 19.31 -33.59 8.73
C ARG A 120 20.72 -33.51 8.14
N LEU A 121 21.26 -32.29 8.06
CA LEU A 121 22.67 -32.09 7.72
C LEU A 121 23.52 -32.76 8.80
N PHE A 122 24.42 -33.67 8.39
CA PHE A 122 25.24 -34.52 9.27
C PHE A 122 24.46 -35.58 10.07
N GLY A 123 23.27 -35.99 9.61
CA GLY A 123 22.51 -37.09 10.18
C GLY A 123 22.09 -36.85 11.63
N ASN A 124 22.24 -37.88 12.48
CA ASN A 124 21.88 -37.85 13.90
C ASN A 124 23.07 -37.52 14.81
N ALA A 125 24.10 -36.83 14.30
CA ALA A 125 25.21 -36.41 15.14
C ALA A 125 24.73 -35.33 16.14
N HIS A 126 25.21 -35.41 17.38
CA HIS A 126 24.89 -34.49 18.47
C HIS A 126 26.15 -34.03 19.22
N VAL A 127 26.11 -32.82 19.78
CA VAL A 127 27.10 -32.27 20.69
C VAL A 127 26.40 -31.81 21.97
N ARG A 128 27.05 -31.99 23.12
CA ARG A 128 26.52 -31.53 24.41
C ARG A 128 27.01 -30.11 24.67
N VAL A 129 26.09 -29.15 24.76
CA VAL A 129 26.36 -27.75 25.12
C VAL A 129 25.76 -27.52 26.50
N PHE A 130 26.62 -27.32 27.50
CA PHE A 130 26.22 -27.35 28.92
C PHE A 130 25.45 -28.63 29.28
N SER A 131 24.20 -28.51 29.72
CA SER A 131 23.33 -29.62 30.09
C SER A 131 22.37 -30.06 28.96
N VAL A 132 22.48 -29.51 27.75
CA VAL A 132 21.53 -29.74 26.65
C VAL A 132 22.22 -30.41 25.46
N THR A 133 21.54 -31.37 24.84
CA THR A 133 22.00 -32.02 23.60
C THR A 133 21.54 -31.22 22.38
N VAL A 134 22.50 -30.83 21.54
CA VAL A 134 22.26 -30.02 20.34
C VAL A 134 22.70 -30.83 19.12
N SER A 135 21.84 -30.95 18.11
CA SER A 135 22.21 -31.63 16.86
C SER A 135 23.22 -30.81 16.03
N TYR A 136 24.07 -31.48 15.26
CA TYR A 136 24.98 -30.79 14.34
C TYR A 136 24.23 -29.96 13.28
N HIS A 137 23.03 -30.38 12.89
CA HIS A 137 22.13 -29.57 12.05
C HIS A 137 21.82 -28.22 12.68
N GLN A 138 21.41 -28.20 13.95
CA GLN A 138 21.12 -26.97 14.70
C GLN A 138 22.35 -26.06 14.82
N VAL A 139 23.53 -26.62 15.10
CA VAL A 139 24.79 -25.85 15.13
C VAL A 139 25.08 -25.25 13.76
N THR A 140 24.91 -26.03 12.70
CA THR A 140 25.14 -25.59 11.31
C THR A 140 24.22 -24.44 10.94
N VAL A 141 22.93 -24.48 11.31
CA VAL A 141 21.98 -23.39 11.07
C VAL A 141 22.49 -22.08 11.68
N VAL A 142 22.95 -22.11 12.94
CA VAL A 142 23.44 -20.91 13.64
C VAL A 142 24.74 -20.39 12.99
N VAL A 143 25.69 -21.28 12.72
CA VAL A 143 26.98 -20.91 12.09
C VAL A 143 26.75 -20.29 10.70
N VAL A 144 25.90 -20.91 9.89
CA VAL A 144 25.57 -20.41 8.55
C VAL A 144 24.86 -19.06 8.63
N ALA A 145 23.90 -18.87 9.55
CA ALA A 145 23.20 -17.61 9.71
C ALA A 145 24.14 -16.46 10.11
N VAL A 146 25.05 -16.70 11.05
CA VAL A 146 26.07 -15.72 11.46
C VAL A 146 27.03 -15.42 10.32
N ALA A 147 27.51 -16.45 9.62
CA ALA A 147 28.41 -16.29 8.47
C ALA A 147 27.75 -15.45 7.37
N VAL A 148 26.50 -15.73 7.03
CA VAL A 148 25.72 -14.95 6.06
C VAL A 148 25.55 -13.50 6.50
N ALA A 149 25.23 -13.24 7.78
CA ALA A 149 25.09 -11.89 8.30
C ALA A 149 26.41 -11.10 8.17
N VAL A 150 27.54 -11.72 8.50
CA VAL A 150 28.88 -11.11 8.37
C VAL A 150 29.23 -10.87 6.91
N LEU A 151 29.07 -11.88 6.05
CA LEU A 151 29.37 -11.79 4.62
C LEU A 151 28.52 -10.74 3.92
N LEU A 152 27.22 -10.68 4.23
CA LEU A 152 26.32 -9.69 3.65
C LEU A 152 26.70 -8.27 4.12
N ARG A 153 27.08 -8.09 5.40
CA ARG A 153 27.57 -6.81 5.89
C ARG A 153 28.87 -6.39 5.17
N LEU A 154 29.83 -7.30 5.04
CA LEU A 154 31.06 -7.02 4.30
C LEU A 154 30.76 -6.70 2.84
N PHE A 155 29.88 -7.45 2.19
CA PHE A 155 29.45 -7.17 0.82
C PHE A 155 28.86 -5.75 0.68
N LEU A 156 27.88 -5.38 1.51
CA LEU A 156 27.18 -4.10 1.41
C LEU A 156 28.06 -2.88 1.74
N PHE A 157 29.04 -3.02 2.63
CA PHE A 157 29.85 -1.91 3.12
C PHE A 157 31.27 -1.87 2.57
N ARG A 158 31.82 -2.99 2.09
CA ARG A 158 33.22 -3.07 1.62
C ARG A 158 33.35 -3.32 0.12
N THR A 159 32.28 -3.57 -0.62
CA THR A 159 32.35 -3.82 -2.07
C THR A 159 31.66 -2.73 -2.89
N ARG A 160 32.19 -2.46 -4.09
CA ARG A 160 31.57 -1.50 -5.03
C ARG A 160 30.13 -1.88 -5.40
N PRO A 161 29.81 -3.15 -5.71
CA PRO A 161 28.42 -3.55 -5.98
C PRO A 161 27.50 -3.33 -4.77
N GLY A 162 27.99 -3.55 -3.55
CA GLY A 162 27.22 -3.30 -2.32
C GLY A 162 26.98 -1.81 -2.04
N VAL A 163 27.96 -0.95 -2.34
CA VAL A 163 27.78 0.51 -2.27
C VAL A 163 26.79 0.98 -3.34
N ALA A 164 26.90 0.47 -4.57
CA ALA A 164 25.96 0.76 -5.65
C ALA A 164 24.54 0.30 -5.28
N LEU A 165 24.40 -0.86 -4.61
CA LEU A 165 23.13 -1.34 -4.09
C LEU A 165 22.48 -0.35 -3.13
N ARG A 166 23.24 0.25 -2.22
CA ARG A 166 22.71 1.26 -1.30
C ARG A 166 22.40 2.58 -2.01
N ALA A 167 23.27 3.03 -2.91
CA ALA A 167 23.10 4.28 -3.65
C ALA A 167 21.86 4.26 -4.57
N VAL A 168 21.64 3.17 -5.30
CA VAL A 168 20.47 3.01 -6.20
C VAL A 168 19.16 3.03 -5.41
N VAL A 169 19.19 2.62 -4.15
CA VAL A 169 17.99 2.53 -3.32
C VAL A 169 17.61 3.88 -2.74
N ASP A 170 18.61 4.65 -2.33
CA ASP A 170 18.37 5.98 -1.80
C ASP A 170 17.97 6.95 -2.93
N ALA A 171 18.67 6.90 -4.07
CA ALA A 171 18.40 7.77 -5.20
C ALA A 171 18.81 7.09 -6.53
N PRO A 172 17.93 6.28 -7.15
CA PRO A 172 18.26 5.52 -8.36
C PRO A 172 18.65 6.41 -9.53
N GLU A 173 18.00 7.57 -9.66
CA GLU A 173 18.29 8.56 -10.71
C GLU A 173 19.67 9.18 -10.51
N VAL A 174 20.00 9.60 -9.28
CA VAL A 174 21.32 10.16 -8.93
C VAL A 174 22.41 9.10 -9.09
N ALA A 175 22.17 7.86 -8.64
CA ALA A 175 23.11 6.77 -8.81
C ALA A 175 23.38 6.46 -10.29
N ALA A 176 22.34 6.52 -11.15
CA ALA A 176 22.49 6.35 -12.59
C ALA A 176 23.35 7.44 -13.23
N LEU A 177 23.20 8.70 -12.80
CA LEU A 177 24.05 9.81 -13.25
C LEU A 177 25.53 9.61 -12.89
N HIS A 178 25.81 8.96 -11.76
CA HIS A 178 27.16 8.57 -11.36
C HIS A 178 27.64 7.22 -11.97
N GLY A 179 26.94 6.71 -12.99
CA GLY A 179 27.34 5.52 -13.75
C GLY A 179 26.97 4.19 -13.11
N ALA A 180 26.18 4.17 -12.03
CA ALA A 180 25.57 2.92 -11.57
C ALA A 180 24.54 2.45 -12.61
N ALA A 181 24.33 1.13 -12.70
CA ALA A 181 23.29 0.55 -13.54
C ALA A 181 22.14 0.04 -12.66
N PRO A 182 21.12 0.87 -12.33
CA PRO A 182 20.02 0.48 -11.44
C PRO A 182 19.40 -0.87 -11.77
N ALA A 183 19.24 -1.17 -13.06
CA ALA A 183 18.69 -2.45 -13.52
C ALA A 183 19.56 -3.66 -13.12
N ARG A 184 20.89 -3.58 -13.26
CA ARG A 184 21.78 -4.68 -12.86
C ARG A 184 21.87 -4.80 -11.35
N VAL A 185 21.84 -3.67 -10.65
CA VAL A 185 21.89 -3.58 -9.19
C VAL A 185 20.63 -4.19 -8.57
N GLY A 186 19.45 -3.87 -9.10
CA GLY A 186 18.17 -4.50 -8.72
C GLY A 186 18.18 -6.01 -8.97
N GLN A 187 18.63 -6.45 -10.14
CA GLN A 187 18.74 -7.88 -10.48
C GLN A 187 19.62 -8.65 -9.49
N MET A 188 20.75 -8.05 -9.07
CA MET A 188 21.63 -8.63 -8.06
C MET A 188 20.96 -8.70 -6.68
N GLY A 189 20.19 -7.67 -6.30
CA GLY A 189 19.37 -7.67 -5.09
C GLY A 189 18.38 -8.83 -5.04
N TRP A 190 17.69 -9.07 -6.16
CA TRP A 190 16.76 -10.21 -6.30
C TRP A 190 17.46 -11.57 -6.30
N ALA A 191 18.65 -11.68 -6.91
CA ALA A 191 19.45 -12.89 -6.87
C ALA A 191 19.90 -13.24 -5.43
N ILE A 192 20.39 -12.25 -4.68
CA ILE A 192 20.77 -12.42 -3.26
C ILE A 192 19.54 -12.77 -2.42
N GLY A 193 18.42 -12.10 -2.64
CA GLY A 193 17.16 -12.41 -1.96
C GLY A 193 16.70 -13.84 -2.19
N ALA A 194 16.72 -14.33 -3.44
CA ALA A 194 16.35 -15.70 -3.76
C ALA A 194 17.33 -16.74 -3.18
N LEU A 195 18.63 -16.43 -3.15
CA LEU A 195 19.63 -17.27 -2.48
C LEU A 195 19.34 -17.41 -0.97
N LEU A 196 19.00 -16.31 -0.30
CA LEU A 196 18.66 -16.33 1.13
C LEU A 196 17.35 -17.08 1.40
N ALA A 197 16.35 -16.94 0.53
CA ALA A 197 15.11 -17.72 0.59
C ALA A 197 15.39 -19.22 0.46
N ALA A 198 16.21 -19.61 -0.52
CA ALA A 198 16.60 -20.99 -0.75
C ALA A 198 17.35 -21.58 0.44
N LEU A 199 18.30 -20.82 0.99
CA LEU A 199 19.06 -21.23 2.16
C LEU A 199 18.15 -21.44 3.38
N ALA A 200 17.23 -20.50 3.66
CA ALA A 200 16.29 -20.63 4.76
C ALA A 200 15.35 -21.84 4.58
N GLY A 201 14.83 -22.06 3.37
CA GLY A 201 13.98 -23.21 3.03
C GLY A 201 14.70 -24.55 3.24
N ILE A 202 15.93 -24.69 2.74
CA ILE A 202 16.74 -25.91 2.87
C ILE A 202 17.11 -26.18 4.34
N LEU A 203 17.40 -25.15 5.13
CA LEU A 203 17.74 -25.30 6.55
C LEU A 203 16.52 -25.62 7.43
N LEU A 204 15.33 -25.17 7.03
CA LEU A 204 14.06 -25.43 7.72
C LEU A 204 13.50 -26.82 7.41
N ALA A 205 13.63 -27.30 6.18
CA ALA A 205 13.04 -28.56 5.69
C ALA A 205 13.46 -29.85 6.45
N PRO A 206 14.56 -29.91 7.21
CA PRO A 206 14.81 -31.04 8.12
C PRO A 206 14.17 -30.91 9.51
N LEU A 207 13.69 -29.71 9.86
CA LEU A 207 13.01 -29.41 11.13
C LEU A 207 11.49 -29.57 11.01
N VAL A 208 10.96 -29.41 9.79
CA VAL A 208 9.55 -29.60 9.43
C VAL A 208 9.47 -30.54 8.22
N THR A 209 8.38 -31.27 8.03
CA THR A 209 8.20 -32.04 6.78
C THR A 209 8.18 -31.11 5.56
N LEU A 210 8.69 -31.53 4.39
CA LEU A 210 8.53 -30.78 3.14
C LEU A 210 7.05 -30.72 2.77
N ASP A 211 6.43 -29.61 3.14
CA ASP A 211 5.07 -29.26 2.79
C ASP A 211 5.06 -27.88 2.15
N ALA A 212 4.33 -27.78 1.03
CA ALA A 212 4.30 -26.58 0.20
C ALA A 212 3.70 -25.38 0.95
N LEU A 213 2.64 -25.61 1.73
CA LEU A 213 1.98 -24.57 2.50
C LEU A 213 2.84 -24.14 3.70
N THR A 214 3.37 -25.09 4.45
CA THR A 214 4.23 -24.82 5.62
C THR A 214 5.48 -24.02 5.25
N LEU A 215 6.15 -24.37 4.15
CA LEU A 215 7.34 -23.66 3.69
C LEU A 215 7.03 -22.29 3.09
N THR A 216 5.87 -22.10 2.47
CA THR A 216 5.45 -20.77 2.00
C THR A 216 5.09 -19.84 3.15
N LEU A 217 4.47 -20.34 4.22
CA LEU A 217 4.15 -19.59 5.43
C LEU A 217 5.39 -19.06 6.17
N LEU A 218 6.60 -19.56 5.86
CA LEU A 218 7.86 -18.99 6.35
C LEU A 218 7.98 -17.49 6.05
N VAL A 219 7.35 -17.01 4.96
CA VAL A 219 7.33 -15.60 4.60
C VAL A 219 6.69 -14.73 5.70
N ILE A 220 5.70 -15.27 6.43
CA ILE A 220 5.02 -14.56 7.51
C ILE A 220 6.00 -14.31 8.65
N ASN A 221 6.74 -15.34 9.04
CA ASN A 221 7.70 -15.26 10.14
C ASN A 221 8.89 -14.36 9.75
N GLY A 222 9.36 -14.51 8.51
CA GLY A 222 10.37 -13.60 7.94
C GLY A 222 9.90 -12.14 7.92
N TYR A 223 8.64 -11.89 7.59
CA TYR A 223 8.07 -10.55 7.61
C TYR A 223 7.92 -9.97 9.02
N ALA A 224 7.39 -10.74 9.96
CA ALA A 224 7.27 -10.36 11.37
C ALA A 224 8.62 -9.92 11.93
N ALA A 225 9.69 -10.67 11.61
CA ALA A 225 11.06 -10.30 11.93
C ALA A 225 11.57 -9.06 11.16
N ALA A 226 11.25 -8.93 9.88
CA ALA A 226 11.71 -7.84 9.02
C ALA A 226 11.20 -6.45 9.44
N ILE A 227 10.00 -6.37 10.02
CA ILE A 227 9.41 -5.12 10.54
C ILE A 227 10.18 -4.53 11.70
N VAL A 228 10.80 -5.35 12.54
CA VAL A 228 11.65 -4.87 13.64
C VAL A 228 12.77 -4.00 13.08
N GLY A 229 13.30 -4.35 11.91
CA GLY A 229 14.25 -3.54 11.14
C GLY A 229 13.63 -2.51 10.20
N ARG A 230 12.32 -2.26 10.28
CA ARG A 230 11.53 -1.32 9.44
C ARG A 230 11.74 -1.53 7.94
N LEU A 231 11.99 -2.78 7.53
CA LEU A 231 12.36 -3.15 6.15
C LEU A 231 13.58 -2.38 5.59
N ARG A 232 14.45 -1.84 6.45
CA ARG A 232 15.61 -1.01 6.06
C ARG A 232 16.91 -1.43 6.73
N SER A 233 16.85 -1.86 7.99
CA SER A 233 18.02 -2.19 8.79
C SER A 233 18.22 -3.69 8.91
N LEU A 234 19.19 -4.25 8.18
CA LEU A 234 19.51 -5.68 8.22
C LEU A 234 19.91 -6.18 9.63
N PRO A 235 20.72 -5.45 10.43
CA PRO A 235 21.06 -5.91 11.78
C PRO A 235 19.84 -5.98 12.70
N LEU A 236 18.95 -4.98 12.64
CA LEU A 236 17.71 -4.98 13.44
C LEU A 236 16.73 -6.03 12.94
N THR A 237 16.70 -6.32 11.64
CA THR A 237 15.95 -7.42 11.06
C THR A 237 16.46 -8.78 11.55
N PHE A 238 17.78 -8.96 11.60
CA PHE A 238 18.38 -10.19 12.14
C PHE A 238 18.05 -10.37 13.62
N ALA A 239 18.17 -9.30 14.41
CA ALA A 239 17.77 -9.29 15.82
C ALA A 239 16.26 -9.57 15.99
N GLY A 240 15.42 -9.04 15.11
CA GLY A 240 13.98 -9.33 15.06
C GLY A 240 13.67 -10.80 14.81
N GLY A 241 14.44 -11.47 13.94
CA GLY A 241 14.33 -12.91 13.70
C GLY A 241 14.66 -13.74 14.93
N LEU A 242 15.77 -13.40 15.63
CA LEU A 242 16.12 -14.03 16.90
C LEU A 242 15.07 -13.80 17.98
N ALA A 243 14.56 -12.57 18.10
CA ALA A 243 13.53 -12.22 19.06
C ALA A 243 12.24 -13.02 18.82
N LEU A 244 11.82 -13.16 17.56
CA LEU A 244 10.65 -13.95 17.18
C LEU A 244 10.84 -15.44 17.51
N GLY A 245 11.99 -16.03 17.16
CA GLY A 245 12.28 -17.44 17.45
C GLY A 245 12.30 -17.74 18.95
N LEU A 246 12.90 -16.85 19.75
CA LEU A 246 12.89 -16.95 21.22
C LEU A 246 11.47 -16.77 21.78
N PHE A 247 10.72 -15.81 21.26
CA PHE A 247 9.33 -15.58 21.65
C PHE A 247 8.48 -16.83 21.43
N GLU A 248 8.56 -17.44 20.24
CA GLU A 248 7.84 -18.68 19.95
C GLU A 248 8.27 -19.83 20.85
N SER A 249 9.58 -20.03 21.03
CA SER A 249 10.07 -21.14 21.85
C SER A 249 9.71 -20.98 23.32
N TYR A 250 9.76 -19.78 23.88
CA TYR A 250 9.36 -19.56 25.27
C TYR A 250 7.85 -19.63 25.46
N ALA A 251 7.07 -19.13 24.51
CA ALA A 251 5.63 -19.33 24.50
C ALA A 251 5.28 -20.82 24.55
N VAL A 252 5.96 -21.65 23.74
CA VAL A 252 5.78 -23.12 23.76
C VAL A 252 6.19 -23.75 25.10
N GLY A 253 7.21 -23.23 25.77
CA GLY A 253 7.70 -23.79 27.02
C GLY A 253 6.92 -23.39 28.27
N TYR A 254 6.31 -22.21 28.28
CA TYR A 254 5.72 -21.62 29.49
C TYR A 254 4.20 -21.40 29.41
N ILE A 255 3.58 -21.44 28.22
CA ILE A 255 2.12 -21.35 28.10
C ILE A 255 1.50 -22.74 28.36
N PRO A 256 0.42 -22.84 29.17
CA PRO A 256 -0.27 -24.10 29.41
C PRO A 256 -0.68 -24.81 28.11
N GLY A 257 -0.51 -26.13 28.05
CA GLY A 257 -0.66 -26.92 26.82
C GLY A 257 -2.03 -26.80 26.13
N SER A 258 -3.11 -26.61 26.88
CA SER A 258 -4.47 -26.42 26.35
C SER A 258 -4.65 -25.11 25.61
N LEU A 259 -4.01 -24.03 26.09
CA LEU A 259 -4.03 -22.71 25.45
C LEU A 259 -2.98 -22.64 24.34
N LEU A 260 -1.83 -23.27 24.55
CA LEU A 260 -0.73 -23.30 23.60
C LEU A 260 -1.10 -23.99 22.29
N SER A 261 -1.83 -25.11 22.33
CA SER A 261 -2.23 -25.82 21.11
C SER A 261 -3.08 -24.96 20.18
N GLN A 262 -3.88 -24.04 20.73
CA GLN A 262 -4.70 -23.09 19.98
C GLN A 262 -3.91 -21.85 19.55
N LEU A 263 -3.03 -21.33 20.41
CA LEU A 263 -2.31 -20.08 20.15
C LEU A 263 -1.03 -20.25 19.33
N ARG A 264 -0.40 -21.44 19.34
CA ARG A 264 0.91 -21.65 18.72
C ARG A 264 0.98 -21.21 17.25
N PRO A 265 0.00 -21.52 16.38
CA PRO A 265 0.03 -21.04 14.98
C PRO A 265 -0.06 -19.52 14.86
N THR A 266 -0.57 -18.82 15.88
CA THR A 266 -0.77 -17.37 15.87
C THR A 266 0.35 -16.56 16.51
N LEU A 267 1.34 -17.21 17.13
CA LEU A 267 2.45 -16.52 17.79
C LEU A 267 3.22 -15.55 16.86
N PRO A 268 3.63 -15.93 15.63
CA PRO A 268 4.30 -14.98 14.75
C PRO A 268 3.41 -13.80 14.34
N ILE A 269 2.11 -14.01 14.26
CA ILE A 269 1.11 -12.96 13.97
C ILE A 269 0.97 -12.01 15.15
N ILE A 270 0.89 -12.53 16.38
CA ILE A 270 0.83 -11.72 17.60
C ILE A 270 2.09 -10.87 17.72
N PHE A 271 3.27 -11.46 17.46
CA PHE A 271 4.54 -10.75 17.44
C PHE A 271 4.54 -9.64 16.40
N LEU A 272 4.14 -9.95 15.17
CA LEU A 272 3.96 -8.99 14.08
C LEU A 272 3.05 -7.82 14.49
N TYR A 273 1.89 -8.14 15.05
CA TYR A 273 0.89 -7.16 15.47
C TYR A 273 1.44 -6.25 16.57
N ALA A 274 2.11 -6.83 17.57
CA ALA A 274 2.77 -6.09 18.64
C ALA A 274 3.89 -5.18 18.10
N ALA A 275 4.73 -5.69 17.19
CA ALA A 275 5.80 -4.91 16.57
C ALA A 275 5.25 -3.70 15.79
N LEU A 276 4.15 -3.87 15.04
CA LEU A 276 3.50 -2.80 14.30
C LEU A 276 2.82 -1.75 15.19
N LEU A 277 2.32 -2.13 16.37
CA LEU A 277 1.70 -1.20 17.32
C LEU A 277 2.72 -0.35 18.06
N VAL A 278 3.88 -0.91 18.40
CA VAL A 278 4.93 -0.24 19.18
C VAL A 278 5.80 0.66 18.30
N LEU A 279 6.09 0.27 17.05
CA LEU A 279 7.00 1.02 16.20
C LEU A 279 6.33 2.28 15.61
N PRO A 280 6.96 3.47 15.73
CA PRO A 280 6.43 4.68 15.14
C PRO A 280 6.37 4.60 13.62
N GLN A 281 5.19 4.87 13.07
CA GLN A 281 4.91 4.86 11.63
C GLN A 281 4.99 6.29 11.10
N ASN A 282 5.69 6.51 9.99
CA ASN A 282 5.68 7.81 9.35
C ASN A 282 4.25 8.09 8.82
N ARG A 283 3.64 9.17 9.31
CA ARG A 283 2.33 9.62 8.87
C ARG A 283 2.47 10.17 7.44
N LEU A 284 1.62 9.66 6.53
CA LEU A 284 1.39 10.20 5.18
C LEU A 284 2.64 10.27 4.28
N ARG A 285 2.88 9.23 3.47
CA ARG A 285 3.82 9.36 2.34
C ARG A 285 3.20 10.24 1.26
N VAL A 286 3.73 11.44 1.08
CA VAL A 286 3.54 12.27 -0.12
C VAL A 286 4.45 11.69 -1.21
N GLY A 287 4.03 10.58 -1.81
CA GLY A 287 4.67 9.99 -2.99
C GLY A 287 3.84 10.28 -4.23
N ARG A 288 4.50 10.46 -5.38
CA ARG A 288 3.85 10.51 -6.71
C ARG A 288 3.11 9.20 -6.96
N ALA A 289 1.84 9.11 -6.55
CA ALA A 289 0.95 8.06 -7.02
C ALA A 289 0.62 8.38 -8.47
N VAL A 290 1.14 7.59 -9.41
CA VAL A 290 0.62 7.59 -10.78
C VAL A 290 -0.82 7.12 -10.69
N ALA A 291 -1.76 8.07 -10.73
CA ALA A 291 -3.18 7.79 -10.58
C ALA A 291 -3.61 6.72 -11.62
N MET A 292 -4.04 5.56 -11.14
CA MET A 292 -4.70 4.58 -11.99
C MET A 292 -6.04 5.16 -12.40
N ARG A 293 -6.23 5.40 -13.70
CA ARG A 293 -7.48 5.93 -14.25
C ARG A 293 -8.65 5.01 -13.90
N SER A 294 -9.57 5.48 -13.06
CA SER A 294 -10.78 4.73 -12.73
C SER A 294 -11.74 4.67 -13.91
N SER A 295 -12.46 3.56 -14.02
CA SER A 295 -13.52 3.37 -15.03
C SER A 295 -14.67 4.38 -14.83
N ARG A 296 -15.31 4.85 -15.91
CA ARG A 296 -16.49 5.74 -15.81
C ARG A 296 -17.62 5.00 -15.09
N THR A 297 -18.13 5.58 -14.01
CA THR A 297 -19.27 5.00 -13.30
C THR A 297 -20.55 5.11 -14.14
N PRO A 298 -21.30 4.02 -14.33
CA PRO A 298 -22.57 4.08 -15.03
C PRO A 298 -23.61 4.92 -14.26
N GLU A 299 -24.58 5.47 -14.99
CA GLU A 299 -25.74 6.14 -14.38
C GLU A 299 -26.56 5.16 -13.54
N LEU A 300 -27.11 5.65 -12.42
CA LEU A 300 -27.84 4.80 -11.46
C LEU A 300 -29.08 4.17 -12.11
N ARG A 301 -29.78 4.90 -12.97
CA ARG A 301 -30.93 4.38 -13.73
C ARG A 301 -30.52 3.23 -14.66
N ARG A 302 -29.39 3.38 -15.35
CA ARG A 302 -28.85 2.31 -16.22
C ARG A 302 -28.41 1.10 -15.41
N ALA A 303 -27.76 1.32 -14.27
CA ALA A 303 -27.37 0.25 -13.36
C ALA A 303 -28.59 -0.53 -12.83
N ALA A 304 -29.67 0.16 -12.45
CA ALA A 304 -30.91 -0.48 -12.00
C ALA A 304 -31.57 -1.31 -13.10
N VAL A 305 -31.63 -0.79 -14.33
CA VAL A 305 -32.15 -1.54 -15.49
C VAL A 305 -31.30 -2.78 -15.78
N LEU A 306 -29.97 -2.65 -15.78
CA LEU A 306 -29.06 -3.78 -15.97
C LEU A 306 -29.18 -4.82 -14.85
N GLY A 307 -29.39 -4.38 -13.61
CA GLY A 307 -29.67 -5.27 -12.48
C GLY A 307 -30.97 -6.05 -12.65
N ALA A 308 -32.04 -5.39 -13.08
CA ALA A 308 -33.32 -6.06 -13.36
C ALA A 308 -33.19 -7.07 -14.53
N LEU A 309 -32.53 -6.67 -15.62
CA LEU A 309 -32.25 -7.56 -16.76
C LEU A 309 -31.38 -8.76 -16.35
N PHE A 310 -30.40 -8.55 -15.48
CA PHE A 310 -29.58 -9.62 -14.94
C PHE A 310 -30.43 -10.64 -14.17
N VAL A 311 -31.34 -10.18 -13.31
CA VAL A 311 -32.24 -11.08 -12.55
C VAL A 311 -33.12 -11.90 -13.50
N VAL A 312 -33.71 -11.26 -14.52
CA VAL A 312 -34.52 -11.97 -15.54
C VAL A 312 -33.67 -13.00 -16.28
N GLY A 313 -32.46 -12.62 -16.72
CA GLY A 313 -31.52 -13.52 -17.38
C GLY A 313 -31.12 -14.70 -16.49
N ALA A 314 -30.87 -14.45 -15.20
CA ALA A 314 -30.60 -15.51 -14.22
C ALA A 314 -31.81 -16.45 -14.05
N GLY A 315 -33.04 -15.94 -14.08
CA GLY A 315 -34.26 -16.75 -14.09
C GLY A 315 -34.32 -17.70 -15.30
N ILE A 316 -34.00 -17.19 -16.48
CA ILE A 316 -33.94 -18.00 -17.71
C ILE A 316 -32.85 -19.07 -17.60
N VAL A 317 -31.64 -18.69 -17.20
CA VAL A 317 -30.51 -19.62 -17.07
C VAL A 317 -30.82 -20.71 -16.04
N THR A 318 -31.28 -20.34 -14.85
CA THR A 318 -31.59 -21.29 -13.76
C THR A 318 -32.71 -22.27 -14.12
N SER A 319 -33.63 -21.89 -15.02
CA SER A 319 -34.67 -22.79 -15.54
C SER A 319 -34.11 -23.93 -16.40
N GLN A 320 -32.96 -23.71 -17.06
CA GLN A 320 -32.33 -24.67 -17.99
C GLN A 320 -31.21 -25.50 -17.35
N LEU A 321 -30.71 -25.10 -16.18
CA LEU A 321 -29.59 -25.78 -15.52
C LEU A 321 -30.03 -27.03 -14.75
N SER A 322 -29.19 -28.07 -14.81
CA SER A 322 -29.23 -29.21 -13.90
C SER A 322 -28.91 -28.77 -12.47
N VAL A 323 -29.26 -29.58 -11.47
CA VAL A 323 -29.04 -29.26 -10.04
C VAL A 323 -27.56 -29.00 -9.73
N THR A 324 -26.64 -29.79 -10.29
CA THR A 324 -25.19 -29.61 -10.11
C THR A 324 -24.69 -28.28 -10.68
N ASN A 325 -25.14 -27.94 -11.89
CA ASN A 325 -24.76 -26.68 -12.54
C ASN A 325 -25.43 -25.48 -11.85
N LEU A 326 -26.62 -25.67 -11.31
CA LEU A 326 -27.34 -24.66 -10.52
C LEU A 326 -26.57 -24.30 -9.24
N PHE A 327 -26.03 -25.30 -8.52
CA PHE A 327 -25.18 -25.05 -7.35
C PHE A 327 -23.91 -24.28 -7.73
N THR A 328 -23.26 -24.67 -8.84
CA THR A 328 -22.05 -23.99 -9.34
C THR A 328 -22.35 -22.54 -9.71
N PHE A 329 -23.47 -22.29 -10.41
CA PHE A 329 -23.90 -20.96 -10.80
C PHE A 329 -24.25 -20.10 -9.57
N GLY A 330 -24.98 -20.65 -8.59
CA GLY A 330 -25.26 -20.00 -7.32
C GLY A 330 -23.98 -19.64 -6.55
N ARG A 331 -23.02 -20.57 -6.48
CA ARG A 331 -21.72 -20.35 -5.83
C ARG A 331 -20.94 -19.22 -6.52
N GLY A 332 -21.00 -19.15 -7.85
CA GLY A 332 -20.38 -18.08 -8.63
C GLY A 332 -20.95 -16.70 -8.29
N MET A 333 -22.26 -16.59 -8.12
CA MET A 333 -22.90 -15.34 -7.70
C MET A 333 -22.60 -14.97 -6.24
N VAL A 334 -22.54 -15.94 -5.32
CA VAL A 334 -22.12 -15.67 -3.94
C VAL A 334 -20.67 -15.18 -3.90
N LEU A 335 -19.76 -15.83 -4.63
CA LEU A 335 -18.38 -15.36 -4.79
C LEU A 335 -18.34 -13.97 -5.42
N ALA A 336 -19.23 -13.66 -6.36
CA ALA A 336 -19.33 -12.31 -6.91
C ALA A 336 -19.74 -11.27 -5.86
N ILE A 337 -20.64 -11.58 -4.91
CA ILE A 337 -20.96 -10.69 -3.79
C ILE A 337 -19.75 -10.49 -2.88
N ILE A 338 -18.97 -11.55 -2.61
CA ILE A 338 -17.69 -11.43 -1.90
C ILE A 338 -16.74 -10.49 -2.68
N MET A 339 -16.64 -10.64 -4.00
CA MET A 339 -15.83 -9.74 -4.82
C MET A 339 -16.33 -8.29 -4.80
N LEU A 340 -17.64 -8.03 -4.75
CA LEU A 340 -18.19 -6.67 -4.59
C LEU A 340 -17.72 -6.02 -3.28
N SER A 341 -17.59 -6.80 -2.22
CA SER A 341 -17.03 -6.29 -0.96
C SER A 341 -15.54 -5.92 -1.07
N VAL A 342 -14.77 -6.60 -1.93
CA VAL A 342 -13.39 -6.22 -2.26
C VAL A 342 -13.35 -5.02 -3.20
N VAL A 343 -14.27 -4.92 -4.17
CA VAL A 343 -14.41 -3.72 -5.05
C VAL A 343 -14.62 -2.47 -4.19
N LEU A 344 -15.43 -2.55 -3.15
CA LEU A 344 -15.67 -1.42 -2.25
C LEU A 344 -14.39 -0.99 -1.51
N LEU A 345 -13.67 -1.95 -0.92
CA LEU A 345 -12.55 -1.65 -0.03
C LEU A 345 -11.26 -1.36 -0.80
N THR A 346 -10.89 -2.27 -1.69
CA THR A 346 -9.65 -2.18 -2.47
C THR A 346 -9.84 -1.41 -3.77
N GLY A 347 -10.95 -1.64 -4.48
CA GLY A 347 -11.25 -0.94 -5.72
C GLY A 347 -11.53 0.56 -5.53
N TYR A 348 -12.46 0.91 -4.62
CA TYR A 348 -12.85 2.30 -4.41
C TYR A 348 -12.05 2.98 -3.29
N GLY A 349 -11.73 2.26 -2.21
CA GLY A 349 -11.01 2.81 -1.06
C GLY A 349 -9.48 2.77 -1.18
N GLY A 350 -8.92 2.05 -2.16
CA GLY A 350 -7.48 1.83 -2.28
C GLY A 350 -6.86 1.08 -1.09
N GLN A 351 -7.69 0.41 -0.28
CA GLN A 351 -7.23 -0.33 0.89
C GLN A 351 -7.18 -1.83 0.56
N VAL A 352 -5.98 -2.40 0.47
CA VAL A 352 -5.82 -3.84 0.24
C VAL A 352 -6.13 -4.59 1.53
N SER A 353 -7.09 -5.51 1.50
CA SER A 353 -7.43 -6.40 2.62
C SER A 353 -7.40 -7.85 2.18
N LEU A 354 -6.75 -8.69 2.98
CA LEU A 354 -6.64 -10.14 2.77
C LEU A 354 -7.55 -10.95 3.72
N ALA A 355 -8.48 -10.28 4.41
CA ALA A 355 -9.37 -10.87 5.41
C ALA A 355 -10.82 -11.11 4.92
N GLN A 356 -11.07 -11.05 3.61
CA GLN A 356 -12.46 -11.02 3.13
C GLN A 356 -13.24 -12.29 3.48
N LEU A 357 -12.62 -13.46 3.32
CA LEU A 357 -13.25 -14.73 3.68
C LEU A 357 -13.44 -14.91 5.18
N THR A 358 -12.62 -14.25 6.01
CA THR A 358 -12.83 -14.20 7.46
C THR A 358 -14.15 -13.51 7.79
N PHE A 359 -14.48 -12.39 7.12
CA PHE A 359 -15.77 -11.71 7.31
C PHE A 359 -16.96 -12.55 6.80
N VAL A 360 -16.77 -13.29 5.71
CA VAL A 360 -17.74 -14.29 5.23
C VAL A 360 -17.97 -15.36 6.31
N GLY A 361 -16.90 -15.85 6.94
CA GLY A 361 -16.97 -16.82 8.04
C GLY A 361 -17.73 -16.31 9.25
N PHE A 362 -17.53 -15.05 9.67
CA PHE A 362 -18.32 -14.42 10.73
C PHE A 362 -19.80 -14.29 10.37
N GLY A 363 -20.12 -13.99 9.11
CA GLY A 363 -21.50 -13.95 8.63
C GLY A 363 -22.18 -15.32 8.67
N ALA A 364 -21.48 -16.36 8.20
CA ALA A 364 -21.96 -17.74 8.28
C ALA A 364 -22.13 -18.21 9.74
N PHE A 365 -21.19 -17.84 10.62
CA PHE A 365 -21.26 -18.09 12.06
C PHE A 365 -22.49 -17.48 12.72
N ALA A 366 -22.73 -16.19 12.50
CA ALA A 366 -23.89 -15.51 13.06
C ALA A 366 -25.21 -16.13 12.58
N MET A 367 -25.30 -16.46 11.29
CA MET A 367 -26.48 -17.11 10.73
C MET A 367 -26.74 -18.51 11.31
N GLY A 368 -25.68 -19.32 11.46
CA GLY A 368 -25.79 -20.70 11.95
C GLY A 368 -26.01 -20.83 13.45
N LYS A 369 -25.28 -20.06 14.28
CA LYS A 369 -25.27 -20.20 15.74
C LYS A 369 -26.09 -19.16 16.50
N ILE A 370 -25.99 -17.87 16.14
CA ILE A 370 -26.60 -16.79 16.93
C ILE A 370 -28.12 -16.76 16.73
N ALA A 371 -28.59 -17.08 15.53
CA ALA A 371 -29.98 -16.87 15.14
C ALA A 371 -30.78 -18.14 14.80
N GLY A 372 -30.26 -19.31 15.19
CA GLY A 372 -30.95 -20.61 15.03
C GLY A 372 -31.09 -21.10 13.59
N GLY A 373 -30.42 -20.47 12.62
CA GLY A 373 -30.50 -20.80 11.20
C GLY A 373 -31.76 -20.25 10.51
N GLY A 374 -31.58 -19.48 9.44
CA GLY A 374 -32.67 -19.16 8.51
C GLY A 374 -33.54 -17.93 8.85
N SER A 375 -33.35 -17.28 10.01
CA SER A 375 -34.17 -16.11 10.38
C SER A 375 -33.68 -14.79 9.78
N VAL A 376 -34.60 -13.83 9.59
CA VAL A 376 -34.25 -12.44 9.19
C VAL A 376 -33.31 -11.80 10.22
N PHE A 377 -33.52 -12.07 11.50
CA PHE A 377 -32.62 -11.65 12.57
C PHE A 377 -31.20 -12.17 12.35
N GLY A 378 -31.03 -13.41 11.86
CA GLY A 378 -29.72 -13.96 11.51
C GLY A 378 -29.01 -13.20 10.40
N ILE A 379 -29.74 -12.67 9.42
CA ILE A 379 -29.16 -11.83 8.36
C ILE A 379 -28.64 -10.52 8.96
N VAL A 380 -29.45 -9.86 9.79
CA VAL A 380 -29.06 -8.60 10.44
C VAL A 380 -27.89 -8.81 11.39
N ALA A 381 -27.92 -9.87 12.20
CA ALA A 381 -26.83 -10.23 13.10
C ALA A 381 -25.54 -10.55 12.33
N ALA A 382 -25.62 -11.23 11.19
CA ALA A 382 -24.47 -11.52 10.33
C ALA A 382 -23.84 -10.25 9.75
N ILE A 383 -24.66 -9.33 9.25
CA ILE A 383 -24.20 -8.04 8.73
C ILE A 383 -23.56 -7.21 9.86
N ALA A 384 -24.23 -7.11 11.01
CA ALA A 384 -23.76 -6.32 12.14
C ALA A 384 -22.47 -6.87 12.76
N LEU A 385 -22.40 -8.19 12.97
CA LEU A 385 -21.20 -8.84 13.52
C LEU A 385 -20.01 -8.67 12.56
N ALA A 386 -20.20 -8.96 11.28
CA ALA A 386 -19.13 -8.80 10.30
C ALA A 386 -18.68 -7.33 10.20
N ALA A 387 -19.61 -6.36 10.21
CA ALA A 387 -19.28 -4.93 10.23
C ALA A 387 -18.47 -4.53 11.48
N ALA A 388 -18.87 -4.99 12.67
CA ALA A 388 -18.18 -4.72 13.92
C ALA A 388 -16.78 -5.32 13.94
N VAL A 389 -16.63 -6.58 13.51
CA VAL A 389 -15.33 -7.24 13.39
C VAL A 389 -14.45 -6.58 12.34
N GLY A 390 -15.01 -6.18 11.20
CA GLY A 390 -14.31 -5.40 10.17
C GLY A 390 -13.82 -4.05 10.68
N ALA A 391 -14.65 -3.34 11.45
CA ALA A 391 -14.26 -2.09 12.11
C ALA A 391 -13.13 -2.30 13.13
N LEU A 392 -13.22 -3.36 13.95
CA LEU A 392 -12.18 -3.73 14.91
C LEU A 392 -10.87 -4.09 14.22
N ALA A 393 -10.92 -4.89 13.14
CA ALA A 393 -9.75 -5.25 12.34
C ALA A 393 -9.12 -4.01 11.68
N ALA A 394 -9.92 -2.98 11.38
CA ALA A 394 -9.44 -1.73 10.82
C ALA A 394 -8.71 -0.83 11.84
N LEU A 395 -8.97 -0.95 13.15
CA LEU A 395 -8.39 -0.06 14.18
C LEU A 395 -6.85 0.05 14.15
N PRO A 396 -6.08 -1.04 14.23
CA PRO A 396 -4.62 -0.96 14.10
C PRO A 396 -4.20 -0.49 12.71
N ALA A 397 -5.00 -0.84 11.71
CA ALA A 397 -4.86 -0.47 10.31
C ALA A 397 -5.04 1.05 10.05
N LEU A 398 -5.72 1.79 10.95
CA LEU A 398 -5.86 3.25 10.85
C LEU A 398 -4.50 3.97 10.87
N ARG A 399 -3.49 3.36 11.53
CA ARG A 399 -2.12 3.88 11.61
C ARG A 399 -1.22 3.41 10.45
N LEU A 400 -1.67 2.39 9.70
CA LEU A 400 -0.89 1.69 8.69
C LEU A 400 -1.35 2.10 7.29
N GLN A 401 -0.44 2.07 6.31
CA GLN A 401 -0.75 2.41 4.91
C GLN A 401 -0.15 1.39 3.94
N GLY A 402 -0.82 1.21 2.80
CA GLY A 402 -0.37 0.39 1.68
C GLY A 402 -0.05 -1.04 2.10
N LEU A 403 1.21 -1.43 1.94
CA LEU A 403 1.73 -2.77 2.24
C LEU A 403 1.40 -3.25 3.68
N TYR A 404 1.62 -2.39 4.69
CA TYR A 404 1.43 -2.78 6.09
C TYR A 404 -0.03 -3.10 6.42
N LEU A 405 -0.97 -2.48 5.71
CA LEU A 405 -2.40 -2.76 5.83
C LEU A 405 -2.78 -4.13 5.25
N GLY A 406 -2.26 -4.47 4.07
CA GLY A 406 -2.47 -5.81 3.50
C GLY A 406 -1.90 -6.90 4.42
N LEU A 407 -0.77 -6.64 5.06
CA LEU A 407 -0.11 -7.60 5.94
C LEU A 407 -0.81 -7.77 7.29
N ILE A 408 -1.33 -6.69 7.89
CA ILE A 408 -2.08 -6.82 9.15
C ILE A 408 -3.42 -7.52 8.94
N THR A 409 -4.10 -7.30 7.82
CA THR A 409 -5.37 -7.98 7.50
C THR A 409 -5.13 -9.46 7.20
N PHE A 410 -4.03 -9.80 6.52
CA PHE A 410 -3.60 -11.19 6.35
C PHE A 410 -3.32 -11.88 7.68
N ALA A 411 -2.56 -11.21 8.57
CA ALA A 411 -2.25 -11.73 9.88
C ALA A 411 -3.51 -11.94 10.73
N PHE A 412 -4.42 -10.95 10.72
CA PHE A 412 -5.73 -11.06 11.36
C PHE A 412 -6.53 -12.25 10.82
N ALA A 413 -6.59 -12.43 9.50
CA ALA A 413 -7.32 -13.53 8.87
C ALA A 413 -6.78 -14.89 9.32
N GLU A 414 -5.47 -15.07 9.27
CA GLU A 414 -4.80 -16.31 9.69
C GLU A 414 -4.99 -16.58 11.19
N ALA A 415 -4.95 -15.54 12.03
CA ALA A 415 -5.24 -15.67 13.45
C ALA A 415 -6.68 -16.13 13.71
N MET A 416 -7.66 -15.60 12.96
CA MET A 416 -9.06 -16.03 13.06
C MET A 416 -9.25 -17.46 12.56
N THR A 417 -8.55 -17.86 11.49
CA THR A 417 -8.56 -19.25 11.03
C THR A 417 -8.05 -20.19 12.10
N ALA A 418 -6.90 -19.90 12.72
CA ALA A 418 -6.32 -20.76 13.74
C ALA A 418 -7.13 -20.80 15.05
N VAL A 419 -7.60 -19.65 15.56
CA VAL A 419 -8.18 -19.55 16.91
C VAL A 419 -9.69 -19.64 16.93
N PHE A 420 -10.37 -19.09 15.90
CA PHE A 420 -11.83 -19.00 15.89
C PHE A 420 -12.46 -20.11 15.05
N PHE A 421 -12.06 -20.27 13.79
CA PHE A 421 -12.71 -21.22 12.89
C PHE A 421 -12.38 -22.69 13.17
N HIS A 422 -11.15 -23.00 13.59
CA HIS A 422 -10.77 -24.36 14.01
C HIS A 422 -11.21 -24.71 15.44
N ASN A 423 -11.88 -23.80 16.14
CA ASN A 423 -12.35 -24.06 17.49
C ASN A 423 -13.66 -24.86 17.47
N ASN A 424 -13.62 -26.07 18.03
CA ASN A 424 -14.77 -26.98 18.10
C ASN A 424 -15.95 -26.42 18.90
N SER A 425 -15.75 -25.45 19.81
CA SER A 425 -16.87 -24.79 20.50
C SER A 425 -17.68 -23.89 19.55
N VAL A 426 -17.01 -23.33 18.55
CA VAL A 426 -17.58 -22.44 17.53
C VAL A 426 -18.26 -23.26 16.43
N PHE A 427 -17.54 -24.21 15.82
CA PHE A 427 -18.03 -24.99 14.67
C PHE A 427 -18.64 -26.36 15.03
N GLY A 428 -18.67 -26.74 16.31
CA GLY A 428 -19.20 -28.04 16.76
C GLY A 428 -18.22 -29.20 16.57
N GLN A 429 -18.56 -30.38 17.11
CA GLN A 429 -17.78 -31.61 16.90
C GLN A 429 -17.75 -31.97 15.40
N GLY A 430 -16.56 -32.14 14.84
CA GLY A 430 -16.35 -32.40 13.41
C GLY A 430 -16.04 -31.16 12.55
N GLY A 431 -15.94 -29.97 13.16
CA GLY A 431 -15.46 -28.75 12.48
C GLY A 431 -16.41 -28.17 11.42
N ALA A 432 -17.69 -28.55 11.45
CA ALA A 432 -18.69 -28.14 10.48
C ALA A 432 -19.90 -27.47 11.14
N LEU A 433 -20.14 -26.20 10.79
CA LEU A 433 -21.28 -25.42 11.25
C LEU A 433 -22.43 -25.54 10.25
N ARG A 434 -23.60 -26.00 10.70
CA ARG A 434 -24.82 -25.99 9.89
C ARG A 434 -25.36 -24.58 9.74
N VAL A 435 -25.70 -24.20 8.51
CA VAL A 435 -26.26 -22.88 8.18
C VAL A 435 -27.51 -23.08 7.34
N GLY A 436 -28.67 -22.72 7.90
CA GLY A 436 -29.96 -22.82 7.23
C GLY A 436 -30.17 -21.74 6.17
N ARG A 437 -31.05 -22.02 5.20
CA ARG A 437 -31.47 -21.03 4.20
C ARG A 437 -32.34 -19.94 4.84
N PRO A 438 -32.11 -18.65 4.54
CA PRO A 438 -32.94 -17.56 5.04
C PRO A 438 -34.40 -17.65 4.56
N HIS A 439 -35.32 -17.32 5.45
CA HIS A 439 -36.72 -17.01 5.18
C HIS A 439 -36.89 -15.49 5.26
N LEU A 440 -37.42 -14.85 4.21
CA LEU A 440 -37.68 -13.41 4.19
C LEU A 440 -39.19 -13.16 4.15
N LEU A 441 -39.71 -12.35 5.07
CA LEU A 441 -41.07 -11.80 5.01
C LEU A 441 -42.17 -12.87 4.79
N GLY A 442 -42.00 -14.06 5.38
CA GLY A 442 -42.93 -15.19 5.22
C GLY A 442 -42.73 -16.04 3.95
N ILE A 443 -41.80 -15.68 3.07
CA ILE A 443 -41.45 -16.45 1.86
C ILE A 443 -40.31 -17.42 2.20
N SER A 444 -40.55 -18.71 1.93
CA SER A 444 -39.55 -19.77 2.10
C SER A 444 -38.73 -19.98 0.83
N PHE A 445 -37.40 -19.95 0.96
CA PHE A 445 -36.46 -20.26 -0.11
C PHE A 445 -35.86 -21.67 0.05
N ALA A 446 -36.66 -22.63 0.52
CA ALA A 446 -36.21 -23.99 0.74
C ALA A 446 -35.79 -24.70 -0.56
N GLY A 447 -36.37 -24.35 -1.71
CA GLY A 447 -36.04 -24.97 -3.00
C GLY A 447 -34.76 -24.41 -3.64
N ASP A 448 -33.94 -25.26 -4.26
CA ASP A 448 -32.63 -24.89 -4.82
C ASP A 448 -32.72 -23.75 -5.84
N ARG A 449 -33.67 -23.84 -6.78
CA ARG A 449 -33.89 -22.79 -7.79
C ARG A 449 -34.32 -21.47 -7.16
N SER A 450 -35.26 -21.53 -6.22
CA SER A 450 -35.73 -20.34 -5.50
C SER A 450 -34.61 -19.66 -4.73
N PHE A 451 -33.70 -20.45 -4.14
CA PHE A 451 -32.56 -19.92 -3.39
C PHE A 451 -31.49 -19.31 -4.30
N VAL A 452 -31.17 -19.94 -5.44
CA VAL A 452 -30.26 -19.35 -6.43
C VAL A 452 -30.84 -18.07 -7.03
N MET A 453 -32.16 -18.00 -7.22
CA MET A 453 -32.82 -16.77 -7.65
C MET A 453 -32.73 -15.66 -6.59
N LEU A 454 -32.89 -16.00 -5.30
CA LEU A 454 -32.64 -15.06 -4.21
C LEU A 454 -31.20 -14.52 -4.26
N ILE A 455 -30.19 -15.39 -4.46
CA ILE A 455 -28.79 -14.98 -4.61
C ILE A 455 -28.63 -14.01 -5.80
N ALA A 456 -29.28 -14.27 -6.94
CA ALA A 456 -29.24 -13.39 -8.11
C ALA A 456 -29.83 -12.00 -7.82
N VAL A 457 -30.95 -11.94 -7.10
CA VAL A 457 -31.57 -10.68 -6.65
C VAL A 457 -30.66 -9.93 -5.69
N VAL A 458 -30.09 -10.61 -4.70
CA VAL A 458 -29.17 -9.99 -3.74
C VAL A 458 -27.90 -9.50 -4.43
N PHE A 459 -27.34 -10.25 -5.38
CA PHE A 459 -26.20 -9.81 -6.17
C PHE A 459 -26.54 -8.54 -6.98
N ALA A 460 -27.68 -8.53 -7.69
CA ALA A 460 -28.10 -7.35 -8.46
C ALA A 460 -28.31 -6.12 -7.55
N ALA A 461 -28.95 -6.30 -6.39
CA ALA A 461 -29.15 -5.24 -5.42
C ALA A 461 -27.80 -4.73 -4.85
N ALA A 462 -26.87 -5.62 -4.51
CA ALA A 462 -25.53 -5.27 -4.04
C ALA A 462 -24.70 -4.56 -5.13
N ALA A 463 -24.81 -5.00 -6.38
CA ALA A 463 -24.16 -4.38 -7.54
C ALA A 463 -24.67 -2.95 -7.77
N VAL A 464 -25.99 -2.74 -7.74
CA VAL A 464 -26.58 -1.39 -7.84
C VAL A 464 -26.22 -0.55 -6.62
N GLY A 465 -26.26 -1.12 -5.42
CA GLY A 465 -25.89 -0.46 -4.17
C GLY A 465 -24.44 0.01 -4.14
N THR A 466 -23.50 -0.81 -4.62
CA THR A 466 -22.08 -0.41 -4.74
C THR A 466 -21.87 0.71 -5.76
N ILE A 467 -22.61 0.72 -6.87
CA ILE A 467 -22.60 1.84 -7.84
C ILE A 467 -23.20 3.10 -7.23
N ALA A 468 -24.33 2.99 -6.54
CA ALA A 468 -24.98 4.11 -5.84
C ALA A 468 -24.03 4.72 -4.80
N LEU A 469 -23.36 3.87 -4.03
CA LEU A 469 -22.38 4.28 -3.05
C LEU A 469 -21.19 4.99 -3.70
N ARG A 470 -20.64 4.49 -4.82
CA ARG A 470 -19.55 5.16 -5.54
C ARG A 470 -19.92 6.57 -6.01
N ARG A 471 -21.19 6.79 -6.40
CA ARG A 471 -21.71 8.11 -6.81
C ARG A 471 -22.11 9.00 -5.63
N SER A 472 -22.20 8.44 -4.43
CA SER A 472 -22.51 9.20 -3.22
C SER A 472 -21.35 10.10 -2.81
N TRP A 473 -21.59 10.98 -1.84
CA TRP A 473 -20.54 11.81 -1.25
C TRP A 473 -19.45 10.98 -0.56
N PHE A 474 -19.82 9.88 0.10
CA PHE A 474 -18.87 8.94 0.68
C PHE A 474 -18.01 8.26 -0.39
N GLY A 475 -18.60 7.83 -1.51
CA GLY A 475 -17.88 7.23 -2.62
C GLY A 475 -16.83 8.14 -3.25
N ARG A 476 -17.13 9.44 -3.37
CA ARG A 476 -16.16 10.44 -3.84
C ARG A 476 -14.97 10.61 -2.89
N GLN A 477 -15.19 10.50 -1.57
CA GLN A 477 -14.09 10.50 -0.60
C GLN A 477 -13.22 9.28 -0.73
N LEU A 478 -13.82 8.11 -0.95
CA LEU A 478 -13.05 6.89 -1.16
C LEU A 478 -12.17 7.02 -2.39
N ALA A 479 -12.74 7.48 -3.52
CA ALA A 479 -11.98 7.73 -4.73
C ALA A 479 -10.86 8.76 -4.50
N ALA A 480 -11.14 9.88 -3.83
CA ALA A 480 -10.13 10.88 -3.48
C ALA A 480 -9.02 10.31 -2.56
N MET A 481 -9.40 9.50 -1.56
CA MET A 481 -8.48 8.84 -0.63
C MET A 481 -7.60 7.80 -1.35
N SER A 482 -8.15 7.12 -2.36
CA SER A 482 -7.40 6.18 -3.20
C SER A 482 -6.38 6.90 -4.10
N ASP A 483 -6.67 8.13 -4.53
CA ASP A 483 -5.74 8.97 -5.30
C ASP A 483 -4.64 9.54 -4.41
N SER A 484 -5.02 10.23 -3.33
CA SER A 484 -4.07 10.87 -2.42
C SER A 484 -4.66 11.10 -1.04
N GLN A 485 -4.25 10.27 -0.07
CA GLN A 485 -4.60 10.44 1.34
C GLN A 485 -4.08 11.78 1.90
N ALA A 486 -2.87 12.19 1.50
CA ALA A 486 -2.30 13.46 1.95
C ALA A 486 -3.12 14.66 1.46
N ALA A 487 -3.55 14.66 0.19
CA ALA A 487 -4.40 15.72 -0.34
C ALA A 487 -5.75 15.77 0.40
N CYS A 488 -6.37 14.61 0.64
CA CYS A 488 -7.59 14.52 1.44
C CYS A 488 -7.41 15.12 2.85
N ALA A 489 -6.35 14.77 3.56
CA ALA A 489 -6.09 15.31 4.89
C ALA A 489 -5.93 16.84 4.86
N THR A 490 -5.21 17.39 3.88
CA THR A 490 -5.09 18.87 3.71
C THR A 490 -6.38 19.57 3.29
N LEU A 491 -7.44 18.83 2.93
CA LEU A 491 -8.78 19.39 2.70
C LEU A 491 -9.65 19.38 3.97
N GLY A 492 -9.18 18.80 5.07
CA GLY A 492 -9.97 18.70 6.32
C GLY A 492 -10.76 17.39 6.47
N LEU A 493 -10.52 16.39 5.61
CA LEU A 493 -11.12 15.06 5.69
C LEU A 493 -10.58 14.26 6.87
N ASP A 494 -11.48 13.71 7.68
CA ASP A 494 -11.12 12.72 8.71
C ASP A 494 -10.96 11.34 8.05
N LEU A 495 -9.72 11.03 7.64
CA LEU A 495 -9.37 9.76 7.01
C LEU A 495 -9.65 8.56 7.92
N THR A 496 -9.64 8.76 9.23
CA THR A 496 -9.84 7.70 10.22
C THR A 496 -11.27 7.19 10.15
N ARG A 497 -12.24 8.10 10.18
CA ARG A 497 -13.67 7.76 10.03
C ARG A 497 -13.95 7.15 8.66
N THR A 498 -13.40 7.72 7.60
CA THR A 498 -13.62 7.22 6.23
C THR A 498 -13.09 5.79 6.07
N LYS A 499 -11.88 5.49 6.59
CA LYS A 499 -11.31 4.14 6.58
C LYS A 499 -12.15 3.16 7.41
N LEU A 500 -12.50 3.54 8.63
CA LEU A 500 -13.30 2.69 9.52
C LEU A 500 -14.65 2.33 8.86
N ALA A 501 -15.33 3.32 8.27
CA ALA A 501 -16.61 3.13 7.61
C ALA A 501 -16.52 2.20 6.39
N VAL A 502 -15.50 2.35 5.53
CA VAL A 502 -15.37 1.49 4.33
C VAL A 502 -15.00 0.05 4.71
N PHE A 503 -14.17 -0.14 5.74
CA PHE A 503 -13.88 -1.47 6.27
C PHE A 503 -15.13 -2.14 6.85
N ALA A 504 -15.89 -1.43 7.67
CA ALA A 504 -17.15 -1.95 8.23
C ALA A 504 -18.17 -2.30 7.14
N LEU A 505 -18.33 -1.43 6.13
CA LEU A 505 -19.28 -1.65 5.04
C LEU A 505 -18.86 -2.79 4.10
N SER A 506 -17.56 -2.94 3.85
CA SER A 506 -17.02 -4.08 3.11
C SER A 506 -17.25 -5.39 3.88
N ALA A 507 -16.91 -5.41 5.17
CA ALA A 507 -17.10 -6.58 6.01
C ALA A 507 -18.58 -6.94 6.16
N ALA A 508 -19.48 -5.96 6.28
CA ALA A 508 -20.94 -6.15 6.23
C ALA A 508 -21.39 -6.88 4.97
N LEU A 509 -20.92 -6.43 3.79
CA LEU A 509 -21.28 -7.03 2.51
C LEU A 509 -20.70 -8.46 2.36
N ALA A 510 -19.50 -8.72 2.88
CA ALA A 510 -18.95 -10.08 2.98
C ALA A 510 -19.73 -10.95 3.97
N GLY A 511 -20.17 -10.40 5.10
CA GLY A 511 -21.01 -11.09 6.08
C GLY A 511 -22.34 -11.53 5.47
N LEU A 512 -22.99 -10.66 4.68
CA LEU A 512 -24.17 -11.01 3.88
C LEU A 512 -23.87 -12.14 2.90
N ALA A 513 -22.72 -12.12 2.23
CA ALA A 513 -22.31 -13.23 1.37
C ALA A 513 -22.11 -14.54 2.16
N GLY A 514 -21.66 -14.47 3.42
CA GLY A 514 -21.54 -15.61 4.34
C GLY A 514 -22.87 -16.29 4.66
N VAL A 515 -23.94 -15.50 4.85
CA VAL A 515 -25.31 -16.00 5.00
C VAL A 515 -25.70 -16.85 3.77
N LEU A 516 -25.48 -16.30 2.58
CA LEU A 516 -25.84 -16.95 1.33
C LEU A 516 -24.95 -18.16 1.02
N PHE A 517 -23.64 -18.06 1.32
CA PHE A 517 -22.67 -19.14 1.14
C PHE A 517 -23.02 -20.34 2.00
N GLY A 518 -23.30 -20.10 3.29
CA GLY A 518 -23.71 -21.14 4.22
C GLY A 518 -25.06 -21.76 3.85
N GLY A 519 -26.07 -20.95 3.49
CA GLY A 519 -27.38 -21.45 3.04
C GLY A 519 -27.32 -22.23 1.72
N LEU A 520 -26.36 -21.92 0.84
CA LEU A 520 -26.15 -22.66 -0.40
C LEU A 520 -25.56 -24.03 -0.10
N ARG A 521 -24.52 -24.08 0.74
CA ARG A 521 -23.77 -25.31 1.08
C ARG A 521 -24.49 -26.19 2.12
N GLY A 522 -25.38 -25.62 2.95
CA GLY A 522 -26.05 -26.27 4.07
C GLY A 522 -25.17 -26.41 5.32
N SER A 523 -23.86 -26.58 5.16
CA SER A 523 -22.87 -26.54 6.23
C SER A 523 -21.55 -25.95 5.74
N VAL A 524 -20.86 -25.21 6.61
CA VAL A 524 -19.55 -24.60 6.33
C VAL A 524 -18.49 -25.10 7.31
N GLY A 525 -17.25 -25.18 6.86
CA GLY A 525 -16.10 -25.62 7.67
C GLY A 525 -15.00 -24.57 7.72
N ALA A 526 -14.03 -24.77 8.62
CA ALA A 526 -12.91 -23.83 8.77
C ALA A 526 -12.10 -23.63 7.47
N ASP A 527 -11.98 -24.69 6.66
CA ASP A 527 -11.25 -24.67 5.40
C ASP A 527 -11.86 -23.75 4.33
N ASP A 528 -13.17 -23.44 4.44
CA ASP A 528 -13.83 -22.51 3.52
C ASP A 528 -13.31 -21.07 3.67
N PHE A 529 -12.76 -20.73 4.84
CA PHE A 529 -12.40 -19.37 5.23
C PHE A 529 -10.89 -19.15 5.34
N GLN A 530 -10.08 -20.06 4.77
CA GLN A 530 -8.62 -19.97 4.77
C GLN A 530 -8.11 -18.75 3.98
N VAL A 531 -6.99 -18.17 4.45
CA VAL A 531 -6.45 -16.93 3.89
C VAL A 531 -5.98 -17.09 2.44
N PHE A 532 -5.44 -18.25 2.05
CA PHE A 532 -5.00 -18.52 0.67
C PHE A 532 -6.16 -18.46 -0.34
N ASN A 533 -7.36 -18.88 0.06
CA ASN A 533 -8.55 -18.71 -0.78
C ASN A 533 -8.91 -17.23 -0.93
N SER A 534 -8.68 -16.41 0.11
CA SER A 534 -8.88 -14.95 0.02
C SER A 534 -7.88 -14.28 -0.91
N LEU A 535 -6.66 -14.83 -1.07
CA LEU A 535 -5.69 -14.36 -2.07
C LEU A 535 -6.23 -14.60 -3.49
N VAL A 536 -6.78 -15.78 -3.77
CA VAL A 536 -7.40 -16.11 -5.07
C VAL A 536 -8.54 -15.15 -5.38
N VAL A 537 -9.38 -14.83 -4.37
CA VAL A 537 -10.47 -13.85 -4.51
C VAL A 537 -9.92 -12.49 -4.97
N LEU A 538 -8.97 -11.92 -4.23
CA LEU A 538 -8.38 -10.63 -4.58
C LEU A 538 -7.74 -10.64 -5.98
N LEU A 539 -6.98 -11.68 -6.30
CA LEU A 539 -6.22 -11.76 -7.55
C LEU A 539 -7.12 -11.92 -8.77
N LEU A 540 -8.14 -12.78 -8.71
CA LEU A 540 -9.10 -12.93 -9.81
C LEU A 540 -9.83 -11.61 -10.07
N LEU A 541 -10.24 -10.91 -9.02
CA LEU A 541 -10.86 -9.60 -9.19
C LEU A 541 -9.88 -8.60 -9.83
N ALA A 542 -8.61 -8.58 -9.40
CA ALA A 542 -7.60 -7.71 -10.01
C ALA A 542 -7.33 -8.05 -11.49
N ILE A 543 -7.31 -9.34 -11.86
CA ILE A 543 -7.14 -9.81 -13.24
C ILE A 543 -8.27 -9.27 -14.13
N TRP A 544 -9.51 -9.33 -13.66
CA TRP A 544 -10.66 -8.87 -14.44
C TRP A 544 -10.85 -7.34 -14.39
N GLY A 545 -10.58 -6.71 -13.25
CA GLY A 545 -10.65 -5.28 -13.01
C GLY A 545 -11.11 -4.94 -11.59
N ILE A 546 -10.21 -4.41 -10.76
CA ILE A 546 -10.44 -4.28 -9.30
C ILE A 546 -11.53 -3.28 -8.89
N ASP A 547 -11.84 -2.31 -9.75
CA ASP A 547 -12.82 -1.25 -9.54
C ASP A 547 -14.16 -1.50 -10.26
N SER A 548 -14.39 -2.72 -10.76
CA SER A 548 -15.53 -3.04 -11.62
C SER A 548 -16.49 -4.06 -11.01
N VAL A 549 -17.78 -3.70 -10.99
CA VAL A 549 -18.89 -4.58 -10.59
C VAL A 549 -19.07 -5.75 -11.57
N VAL A 550 -18.83 -5.52 -12.87
CA VAL A 550 -18.89 -6.59 -13.88
C VAL A 550 -17.72 -7.56 -13.71
N ALA A 551 -16.52 -7.05 -13.37
CA ALA A 551 -15.37 -7.89 -13.05
C ALA A 551 -15.65 -8.79 -11.84
N ALA A 552 -16.32 -8.28 -10.81
CA ALA A 552 -16.71 -9.06 -9.66
C ALA A 552 -17.57 -10.28 -10.04
N PHE A 553 -18.53 -10.11 -10.95
CA PHE A 553 -19.34 -11.23 -11.48
C PHE A 553 -18.50 -12.25 -12.23
N ILE A 554 -17.70 -11.80 -13.20
CA ILE A 554 -16.88 -12.69 -14.03
C ILE A 554 -15.83 -13.43 -13.19
N ALA A 555 -15.18 -12.73 -12.26
CA ALA A 555 -14.22 -13.32 -11.31
C ALA A 555 -14.88 -14.36 -10.41
N GLY A 556 -16.07 -14.06 -9.85
CA GLY A 556 -16.85 -15.00 -9.04
C GLY A 556 -17.24 -16.26 -9.81
N MET A 557 -17.70 -16.10 -11.06
CA MET A 557 -18.03 -17.23 -11.93
C MET A 557 -16.81 -18.06 -12.32
N THR A 558 -15.69 -17.40 -12.64
CA THR A 558 -14.41 -18.06 -12.94
C THR A 558 -13.97 -18.94 -11.76
N TYR A 559 -14.05 -18.42 -10.54
CA TYR A 559 -13.68 -19.20 -9.36
C TYR A 559 -14.65 -20.38 -9.13
N ALA A 560 -15.96 -20.16 -9.27
CA ALA A 560 -16.92 -21.25 -9.13
C ALA A 560 -16.72 -22.39 -10.15
N LEU A 561 -16.22 -22.09 -11.34
CA LEU A 561 -15.93 -23.07 -12.38
C LEU A 561 -14.61 -23.82 -12.18
N TYR A 562 -13.69 -23.37 -11.32
CA TYR A 562 -12.39 -24.03 -11.16
C TYR A 562 -12.48 -25.53 -10.83
N PRO A 563 -13.33 -26.00 -9.89
CA PRO A 563 -13.47 -27.43 -9.63
C PRO A 563 -13.92 -28.22 -10.87
N THR A 564 -14.82 -27.66 -11.68
CA THR A 564 -15.31 -28.27 -12.92
C THR A 564 -14.20 -28.34 -13.97
N ILE A 565 -13.42 -27.27 -14.12
CA ILE A 565 -12.27 -27.25 -15.05
C ILE A 565 -11.18 -28.21 -14.55
N GLN A 566 -10.90 -28.22 -13.25
CA GLN A 566 -9.92 -29.11 -12.60
C GLN A 566 -10.23 -30.59 -12.86
N ALA A 567 -11.50 -30.98 -12.91
CA ALA A 567 -11.91 -32.36 -13.22
C ALA A 567 -11.46 -32.81 -14.62
N HIS A 568 -11.27 -31.87 -15.57
CA HIS A 568 -10.74 -32.15 -16.91
C HIS A 568 -9.21 -32.21 -16.96
N PHE A 569 -8.53 -31.67 -15.95
CA PHE A 569 -7.06 -31.63 -15.85
C PHE A 569 -6.58 -32.22 -14.52
N PRO A 570 -6.88 -33.50 -14.21
CA PRO A 570 -6.62 -34.10 -12.89
C PRO A 570 -5.12 -34.14 -12.52
N HIS A 571 -4.22 -34.10 -13.52
CA HIS A 571 -2.78 -34.10 -13.31
C HIS A 571 -2.21 -32.75 -12.85
N ILE A 572 -2.96 -31.65 -13.04
CA ILE A 572 -2.54 -30.31 -12.61
C ILE A 572 -3.08 -30.08 -11.20
N TYR A 573 -2.30 -30.39 -10.18
CA TYR A 573 -2.71 -30.13 -8.80
C TYR A 573 -2.87 -28.62 -8.57
N SER A 574 -4.02 -28.23 -8.03
CA SER A 574 -4.36 -26.83 -7.70
C SER A 574 -4.32 -25.89 -8.92
N LEU A 575 -5.02 -26.27 -9.99
CA LEU A 575 -5.19 -25.46 -11.20
C LEU A 575 -5.63 -24.01 -10.90
N SER A 576 -6.44 -23.82 -9.86
CA SER A 576 -6.87 -22.50 -9.41
C SER A 576 -5.68 -21.59 -9.05
N TYR A 577 -4.67 -22.10 -8.34
CA TYR A 577 -3.47 -21.33 -7.97
C TYR A 577 -2.59 -21.05 -9.17
N LEU A 578 -2.36 -22.06 -10.03
CA LEU A 578 -1.53 -21.91 -11.21
C LEU A 578 -2.13 -20.89 -12.19
N ALA A 579 -3.42 -21.04 -12.53
CA ALA A 579 -4.10 -20.17 -13.48
C ALA A 579 -4.29 -18.74 -12.95
N THR A 580 -4.69 -18.60 -11.68
CA THR A 580 -4.83 -17.27 -11.05
C THR A 580 -3.47 -16.59 -10.92
N GLY A 581 -2.44 -17.32 -10.49
CA GLY A 581 -1.09 -16.80 -10.38
C GLY A 581 -0.57 -16.28 -11.72
N LEU A 582 -0.68 -17.09 -12.78
CA LEU A 582 -0.26 -16.69 -14.13
C LEU A 582 -1.02 -15.46 -14.65
N GLY A 583 -2.34 -15.41 -14.45
CA GLY A 583 -3.15 -14.24 -14.82
C GLY A 583 -2.72 -12.97 -14.08
N ALA A 584 -2.45 -13.08 -12.78
CA ALA A 584 -2.01 -11.96 -11.95
C ALA A 584 -0.61 -11.46 -12.36
N LEU A 585 0.30 -12.35 -12.76
CA LEU A 585 1.61 -11.96 -13.33
C LEU A 585 1.45 -11.12 -14.60
N GLY A 586 0.41 -11.38 -15.41
CA GLY A 586 0.08 -10.59 -16.60
C GLY A 586 -0.24 -9.11 -16.31
N LEU A 587 -0.67 -8.78 -15.09
CA LEU A 587 -0.95 -7.40 -14.67
C LEU A 587 0.31 -6.53 -14.58
N ALA A 588 1.50 -7.13 -14.52
CA ALA A 588 2.75 -6.39 -14.60
C ALA A 588 2.96 -5.69 -15.96
N VAL A 589 2.31 -6.20 -17.01
CA VAL A 589 2.30 -5.58 -18.35
C VAL A 589 1.04 -4.75 -18.55
N ASN A 590 -0.11 -5.24 -18.07
CA ASN A 590 -1.41 -4.58 -18.22
C ASN A 590 -2.09 -4.36 -16.87
N PRO A 591 -1.75 -3.28 -16.13
CA PRO A 591 -2.22 -3.10 -14.76
C PRO A 591 -3.72 -2.81 -14.60
N ARG A 592 -4.43 -2.56 -15.70
CA ARG A 592 -5.85 -2.15 -15.70
C ARG A 592 -6.85 -3.31 -15.66
N GLY A 593 -6.36 -4.55 -15.68
CA GLY A 593 -7.21 -5.73 -15.79
C GLY A 593 -7.81 -5.91 -17.20
N ALA A 594 -8.47 -7.05 -17.39
CA ALA A 594 -8.97 -7.50 -18.69
C ALA A 594 -10.14 -6.66 -19.21
N ILE A 595 -11.10 -6.27 -18.36
CA ILE A 595 -12.31 -5.56 -18.80
C ILE A 595 -11.96 -4.19 -19.40
N GLN A 596 -11.05 -3.45 -18.77
CA GLN A 596 -10.70 -2.12 -19.28
C GLN A 596 -9.99 -2.22 -20.63
N ARG A 597 -9.17 -3.25 -20.84
CA ARG A 597 -8.52 -3.50 -22.13
C ARG A 597 -9.54 -3.78 -23.23
N ILE A 598 -10.54 -4.62 -22.94
CA ILE A 598 -11.65 -4.92 -23.84
C ILE A 598 -12.42 -3.63 -24.20
N ASN A 599 -12.74 -2.81 -23.20
CA ASN A 599 -13.42 -1.53 -23.41
C ASN A 599 -12.58 -0.54 -24.24
N ASP A 600 -11.28 -0.44 -23.96
CA ASP A 600 -10.35 0.43 -24.70
C ASP A 600 -10.28 -0.01 -26.18
N GLU A 601 -10.22 -1.31 -26.46
CA GLU A 601 -10.21 -1.88 -27.82
C GLU A 601 -11.54 -1.65 -28.56
N LEU A 602 -12.68 -1.92 -27.93
CA LEU A 602 -14.03 -1.64 -28.49
C LEU A 602 -14.21 -0.16 -28.83
N SER A 603 -13.73 0.75 -27.96
CA SER A 603 -13.86 2.19 -28.18
C SER A 603 -13.05 2.71 -29.38
N ARG A 604 -11.98 2.00 -29.77
CA ARG A 604 -11.17 2.32 -30.95
C ARG A 604 -11.88 1.96 -32.25
N PHE A 605 -12.72 0.93 -32.25
CA PHE A 605 -13.53 0.55 -33.41
C PHE A 605 -14.66 1.56 -33.69
N GLY A 606 -15.14 2.28 -32.66
CA GLY A 606 -16.27 3.20 -32.78
C GLY A 606 -15.92 4.68 -33.01
N ARG A 607 -14.64 5.07 -33.13
CA ARG A 607 -14.24 6.48 -33.33
C ARG A 607 -13.61 6.71 -34.71
N PRO A 608 -14.09 7.68 -35.52
CA PRO A 608 -13.39 8.06 -36.73
C PRO A 608 -11.99 8.59 -36.39
N ARG A 609 -10.98 8.12 -37.13
CA ARG A 609 -9.58 8.59 -37.05
C ARG A 609 -9.55 10.13 -37.19
N ARG A 610 -9.52 10.88 -36.09
CA ARG A 610 -9.08 12.27 -36.11
C ARG A 610 -7.55 12.28 -36.10
N ALA A 611 -6.96 12.93 -37.10
CA ALA A 611 -5.52 13.10 -37.24
C ALA A 611 -4.92 13.65 -35.93
N ALA A 612 -3.83 13.03 -35.48
CA ALA A 612 -3.07 13.51 -34.33
C ALA A 612 -2.50 14.91 -34.61
N PRO A 613 -2.42 15.81 -33.62
CA PRO A 613 -1.77 17.10 -33.81
C PRO A 613 -0.27 16.90 -34.06
N VAL A 614 0.19 17.37 -35.21
CA VAL A 614 1.56 17.27 -35.75
C VAL A 614 2.61 17.98 -34.85
N PHE A 615 2.17 18.79 -33.88
CA PHE A 615 3.05 19.58 -33.01
C PHE A 615 3.89 18.79 -32.00
N ALA A 616 3.57 17.52 -31.70
CA ALA A 616 4.36 16.72 -30.75
C ALA A 616 5.61 16.07 -31.36
N ALA A 617 5.72 16.01 -32.69
CA ALA A 617 6.88 15.44 -33.38
C ALA A 617 8.01 16.47 -33.58
N ALA A 618 7.69 17.77 -33.71
CA ALA A 618 8.67 18.83 -33.91
C ALA A 618 9.49 19.15 -32.64
N ALA A 619 8.89 19.00 -31.45
CA ALA A 619 9.57 19.28 -30.17
C ALA A 619 10.60 18.20 -29.75
N ARG A 620 10.65 17.05 -30.45
CA ARG A 620 11.64 15.98 -30.21
C ARG A 620 12.83 16.02 -31.16
N ALA A 621 12.82 16.90 -32.16
CA ALA A 621 13.85 16.94 -33.21
C ALA A 621 14.93 18.02 -33.00
N GLN A 622 14.87 18.82 -31.92
CA GLN A 622 15.81 19.94 -31.70
C GLN A 622 16.68 19.82 -30.44
N ALA A 623 16.69 18.67 -29.76
CA ALA A 623 17.64 18.41 -28.68
C ALA A 623 18.82 17.58 -29.19
N THR A 624 19.79 18.25 -29.83
CA THR A 624 21.14 17.74 -30.08
C THR A 624 22.16 18.75 -29.57
N ASP A 625 23.01 18.27 -28.66
CA ASP A 625 24.20 18.92 -28.07
C ASP A 625 25.14 19.55 -29.13
N PRO A 626 26.00 20.49 -28.70
CA PRO A 626 27.40 20.10 -28.59
C PRO A 626 28.09 20.53 -27.29
N ALA A 627 28.93 19.62 -26.78
CA ALA A 627 29.92 19.86 -25.74
C ALA A 627 31.14 20.63 -26.28
N GLY A 628 31.90 21.29 -25.38
CA GLY A 628 33.25 21.78 -25.69
C GLY A 628 33.90 22.68 -24.63
N ASP A 629 34.66 22.05 -23.74
CA ASP A 629 35.88 22.51 -23.06
C ASP A 629 35.87 23.64 -22.01
N GLY A 630 36.42 23.30 -20.82
CA GLY A 630 37.63 24.00 -20.39
C GLY A 630 37.80 24.37 -18.92
N ARG A 631 38.35 23.43 -18.13
CA ARG A 631 39.44 23.60 -17.13
C ARG A 631 39.17 24.25 -15.75
N GLY A 632 39.68 23.53 -14.74
CA GLY A 632 40.44 24.09 -13.61
C GLY A 632 39.63 24.31 -12.33
N ALA A 633 39.53 23.35 -11.41
CA ALA A 633 40.52 22.91 -10.41
C ALA A 633 40.40 23.62 -9.05
N VAL A 634 40.66 22.83 -8.00
CA VAL A 634 41.07 23.18 -6.62
C VAL A 634 39.97 23.19 -5.54
N ALA A 635 39.83 22.02 -4.88
CA ALA A 635 39.55 21.87 -3.44
C ALA A 635 40.84 22.23 -2.63
N PRO A 636 40.93 22.21 -1.27
CA PRO A 636 39.96 21.72 -0.26
C PRO A 636 39.95 22.54 1.07
N ALA A 637 39.31 21.97 2.10
CA ALA A 637 39.89 21.73 3.44
C ALA A 637 39.43 22.55 4.67
N LEU A 638 38.79 21.78 5.57
CA LEU A 638 39.17 21.53 6.98
C LEU A 638 38.69 22.46 8.13
N VAL A 639 37.86 21.83 8.97
CA VAL A 639 38.06 21.60 10.43
C VAL A 639 37.56 22.63 11.45
N GLY A 640 36.82 22.07 12.41
CA GLY A 640 36.75 22.49 13.82
C GLY A 640 35.59 23.45 14.10
N SER A 641 34.79 23.34 15.15
CA SER A 641 34.75 22.47 16.34
C SER A 641 33.48 22.87 17.08
N ALA A 642 32.85 21.95 17.83
CA ALA A 642 31.75 22.26 18.74
C ALA A 642 32.18 23.27 19.83
N PRO A 643 31.24 23.98 20.45
CA PRO A 643 30.86 23.56 21.80
C PRO A 643 29.36 23.70 22.16
N GLN A 644 29.00 22.99 23.23
CA GLN A 644 27.73 23.02 23.94
C GLN A 644 27.50 24.38 24.65
N THR A 645 26.26 24.77 24.90
CA THR A 645 25.69 24.99 26.26
C THR A 645 24.28 25.60 26.23
N ASN A 646 23.55 25.33 27.33
CA ASN A 646 22.16 25.67 27.63
C ASN A 646 21.83 27.17 27.61
N GLY A 647 20.57 27.48 27.30
CA GLY A 647 19.94 28.76 27.61
C GLY A 647 18.48 28.80 27.17
N SER A 648 17.54 28.63 28.10
CA SER A 648 16.12 28.87 27.88
C SER A 648 15.88 30.36 27.60
N VAL A 649 15.48 30.72 26.39
CA VAL A 649 15.05 32.08 26.05
C VAL A 649 13.55 32.08 25.83
N ARG A 650 12.79 32.61 26.80
CA ARG A 650 11.46 33.20 26.55
C ARG A 650 11.72 34.50 25.80
N SER A 651 11.42 34.56 24.50
CA SER A 651 11.45 35.83 23.77
C SER A 651 10.20 36.65 24.09
N VAL A 652 10.42 37.79 24.73
CA VAL A 652 9.44 38.88 24.88
C VAL A 652 9.28 39.54 23.50
N ARG A 653 8.02 39.69 23.06
CA ARG A 653 7.65 40.33 21.78
C ARG A 653 7.88 41.84 21.87
N PRO A 654 8.55 42.51 20.91
CA PRO A 654 8.57 43.97 20.85
C PRO A 654 7.17 44.50 20.45
N PRO A 655 6.71 45.64 21.02
CA PRO A 655 5.45 46.26 20.62
C PRO A 655 5.59 46.86 19.21
N GLY A 656 4.72 46.47 18.28
CA GLY A 656 4.67 47.02 16.91
C GLY A 656 4.97 46.05 15.77
N ALA A 657 5.31 44.80 16.05
CA ALA A 657 5.49 43.79 14.99
C ALA A 657 4.13 43.40 14.36
N PRO A 658 4.03 43.26 13.02
CA PRO A 658 2.81 42.81 12.35
C PRO A 658 2.32 41.47 12.94
N THR A 659 1.01 41.29 12.98
CA THR A 659 0.40 40.02 13.39
C THR A 659 0.86 38.92 12.42
N ALA A 660 1.40 37.83 12.97
CA ALA A 660 1.99 36.75 12.19
C ALA A 660 0.94 35.69 11.87
N ALA A 661 0.73 35.44 10.58
CA ALA A 661 -0.10 34.33 10.11
C ALA A 661 0.54 32.98 10.43
N MET A 662 1.87 32.92 10.41
CA MET A 662 2.64 31.71 10.72
C MET A 662 3.99 32.08 11.35
N GLU A 663 4.39 31.32 12.37
CA GLU A 663 5.71 31.41 12.99
C GLU A 663 6.35 30.03 13.16
N LEU A 664 7.62 29.90 12.79
CA LEU A 664 8.48 28.77 13.06
C LEU A 664 9.54 29.20 14.06
N LEU A 665 9.70 28.43 15.14
CA LEU A 665 10.66 28.71 16.22
C LEU A 665 11.60 27.52 16.40
N GLY A 666 12.85 27.67 15.97
CA GLY A 666 13.92 26.67 16.08
C GLY A 666 13.55 25.31 15.45
N VAL A 667 12.75 25.31 14.38
CA VAL A 667 12.13 24.11 13.85
C VAL A 667 13.17 23.20 13.19
N ARG A 668 13.17 21.93 13.57
CA ARG A 668 14.03 20.88 13.01
C ARG A 668 13.20 19.73 12.48
N ALA A 669 13.59 19.15 11.35
CA ALA A 669 12.87 18.02 10.78
C ALA A 669 13.80 17.04 10.07
N ALA A 670 13.42 15.76 10.12
CA ALA A 670 14.20 14.67 9.55
C ALA A 670 13.32 13.65 8.83
N TYR A 671 13.84 13.06 7.75
CA TYR A 671 13.28 11.88 7.13
C TYR A 671 14.06 10.64 7.56
N GLY A 672 13.54 9.93 8.57
CA GLY A 672 14.29 8.84 9.18
C GLY A 672 15.51 9.38 9.92
N SER A 673 16.71 8.97 9.52
CA SER A 673 17.97 9.40 10.16
C SER A 673 18.58 10.67 9.53
N ILE A 674 18.01 11.18 8.44
CA ILE A 674 18.55 12.33 7.71
C ILE A 674 17.78 13.57 8.12
N GLU A 675 18.41 14.46 8.90
CA GLU A 675 17.89 15.80 9.19
C GLU A 675 17.96 16.66 7.92
N VAL A 676 16.86 17.32 7.57
CA VAL A 676 16.70 18.14 6.35
C VAL A 676 16.43 19.61 6.69
N VAL A 677 15.88 19.90 7.87
CA VAL A 677 15.66 21.28 8.36
C VAL A 677 16.39 21.41 9.68
N HIS A 678 17.27 22.41 9.80
CA HIS A 678 18.27 22.50 10.88
C HIS A 678 18.08 23.70 11.82
N GLY A 679 16.90 23.84 12.41
CA GLY A 679 16.62 24.90 13.38
C GLY A 679 16.29 26.19 12.64
N VAL A 680 15.15 26.18 11.95
CA VAL A 680 14.66 27.31 11.17
C VAL A 680 13.73 28.17 12.03
N ASP A 681 14.02 29.47 12.03
CA ASP A 681 13.15 30.53 12.53
C ASP A 681 12.60 31.32 11.33
N LEU A 682 11.28 31.44 11.24
CA LEU A 682 10.62 32.11 10.12
C LEU A 682 9.28 32.70 10.55
N VAL A 683 9.01 33.94 10.18
CA VAL A 683 7.73 34.61 10.43
C VAL A 683 7.12 35.00 9.09
N VAL A 684 5.88 34.61 8.84
CA VAL A 684 5.07 35.07 7.70
C VAL A 684 4.00 36.01 8.22
N PRO A 685 4.05 37.30 7.84
CA PRO A 685 3.05 38.29 8.23
C PRO A 685 1.67 38.00 7.62
N GLU A 686 0.61 38.47 8.29
CA GLU A 686 -0.75 38.43 7.75
C GLU A 686 -0.87 39.24 6.44
N ALA A 687 -1.74 38.77 5.54
CA ALA A 687 -2.09 39.44 4.28
C ALA A 687 -0.87 39.86 3.42
N SER A 688 0.18 39.04 3.43
CA SER A 688 1.42 39.29 2.67
C SER A 688 1.84 38.05 1.88
N VAL A 689 2.68 38.26 0.86
CA VAL A 689 3.34 37.20 0.11
C VAL A 689 4.78 37.06 0.56
N PHE A 690 5.07 35.96 1.28
CA PHE A 690 6.42 35.57 1.62
C PHE A 690 6.93 34.53 0.61
N ALA A 691 7.93 34.86 -0.20
CA ALA A 691 8.56 33.91 -1.10
C ALA A 691 9.82 33.27 -0.49
N LEU A 692 9.81 31.95 -0.35
CA LEU A 692 10.95 31.16 0.09
C LEU A 692 11.63 30.53 -1.13
N ILE A 693 12.82 31.02 -1.45
CA ILE A 693 13.60 30.63 -2.63
C ILE A 693 14.85 29.83 -2.23
N GLY A 694 15.33 29.00 -3.15
CA GLY A 694 16.56 28.22 -2.93
C GLY A 694 16.68 27.04 -3.88
N PRO A 695 17.84 26.36 -3.93
CA PRO A 695 18.05 25.23 -4.83
C PRO A 695 17.15 24.02 -4.48
N ASN A 696 17.07 23.08 -5.41
CA ASN A 696 16.38 21.81 -5.17
C ASN A 696 17.11 21.02 -4.06
N GLY A 697 16.33 20.47 -3.14
CA GLY A 697 16.88 19.80 -1.94
C GLY A 697 17.25 20.73 -0.79
N ALA A 698 17.07 22.06 -0.90
CA ALA A 698 17.35 23.00 0.19
C ALA A 698 16.46 22.83 1.43
N GLY A 699 15.34 22.11 1.33
CA GLY A 699 14.39 21.88 2.43
C GLY A 699 13.07 22.64 2.33
N LYS A 700 12.84 23.41 1.25
CA LYS A 700 11.64 24.26 1.06
C LYS A 700 10.32 23.50 1.17
N THR A 701 10.14 22.45 0.37
CA THR A 701 8.96 21.56 0.43
C THR A 701 8.83 20.85 1.79
N THR A 702 9.95 20.58 2.48
CA THR A 702 9.93 20.00 3.83
C THR A 702 9.33 20.98 4.82
N LEU A 703 9.65 22.27 4.70
CA LEU A 703 9.09 23.34 5.50
C LEU A 703 7.58 23.49 5.27
N LEU A 704 7.12 23.46 4.01
CA LEU A 704 5.67 23.45 3.71
C LEU A 704 4.95 22.26 4.34
N ARG A 705 5.56 21.06 4.31
CA ARG A 705 4.99 19.87 4.95
C ARG A 705 4.90 20.00 6.47
N LEU A 706 5.86 20.68 7.10
CA LEU A 706 5.84 20.97 8.54
C LEU A 706 4.70 21.92 8.90
N VAL A 707 4.45 22.94 8.09
CA VAL A 707 3.35 23.90 8.30
C VAL A 707 1.99 23.27 8.01
N SER A 708 1.88 22.47 6.94
CA SER A 708 0.64 21.76 6.59
C SER A 708 0.30 20.61 7.56
N GLY A 709 1.23 20.22 8.44
CA GLY A 709 1.07 19.11 9.38
C GLY A 709 1.25 17.72 8.77
N THR A 710 1.67 17.64 7.50
CA THR A 710 1.97 16.36 6.84
C THR A 710 3.35 15.80 7.21
N LEU A 711 4.19 16.61 7.85
CA LEU A 711 5.41 16.20 8.54
C LEU A 711 5.42 16.77 9.96
N GLU A 712 5.81 15.97 10.95
CA GLU A 712 5.99 16.47 12.32
C GLU A 712 7.42 17.02 12.53
N PRO A 713 7.56 18.15 13.25
CA PRO A 713 8.86 18.64 13.64
C PRO A 713 9.49 17.67 14.65
N THR A 714 10.78 17.40 14.48
CA THR A 714 11.58 16.64 15.46
C THR A 714 11.89 17.46 16.70
N ARG A 715 12.05 18.78 16.55
CA ARG A 715 12.21 19.80 17.61
C ARG A 715 11.70 21.16 17.11
N GLY A 716 11.52 22.10 18.03
CA GLY A 716 11.00 23.44 17.76
C GLY A 716 9.48 23.51 17.70
N CYS A 717 8.94 24.70 17.49
CA CYS A 717 7.51 25.00 17.57
C CYS A 717 7.00 25.61 16.27
N VAL A 718 5.81 25.17 15.85
CA VAL A 718 5.06 25.73 14.71
C VAL A 718 3.81 26.40 15.27
N HIS A 719 3.63 27.68 14.95
CA HIS A 719 2.45 28.46 15.28
C HIS A 719 1.73 28.91 14.02
N ILE A 720 0.40 28.86 14.03
CA ILE A 720 -0.47 29.38 12.96
C ILE A 720 -1.49 30.28 13.62
N ALA A 721 -1.60 31.54 13.17
CA ALA A 721 -2.45 32.56 13.78
C ALA A 721 -2.29 32.61 15.32
N GLY A 722 -1.04 32.54 15.80
CA GLY A 722 -0.69 32.50 17.23
C GLY A 722 -0.92 31.16 17.95
N VAL A 723 -1.64 30.20 17.36
CA VAL A 723 -1.93 28.90 17.97
C VAL A 723 -0.78 27.93 17.72
N HIS A 724 -0.24 27.32 18.79
CA HIS A 724 0.73 26.24 18.66
C HIS A 724 0.09 24.97 18.08
N VAL A 725 0.63 24.45 16.98
CA VAL A 725 0.01 23.36 16.20
C VAL A 725 0.84 22.07 16.15
N ASN A 726 1.93 21.93 16.91
CA ASN A 726 2.68 20.67 16.91
C ASN A 726 1.77 19.52 17.39
N GLY A 727 1.85 18.37 16.72
CA GLY A 727 0.98 17.20 17.00
C GLY A 727 -0.46 17.35 16.50
N THR A 728 -0.90 18.55 16.11
CA THR A 728 -2.20 18.77 15.47
C THR A 728 -2.21 18.15 14.07
N PRO A 729 -3.16 17.25 13.76
CA PRO A 729 -3.20 16.54 12.49
C PRO A 729 -3.52 17.50 11.32
N PRO A 730 -3.12 17.16 10.06
CA PRO A 730 -3.29 18.03 8.90
C PRO A 730 -4.73 18.48 8.69
N GLU A 731 -5.72 17.60 8.92
CA GLU A 731 -7.14 17.91 8.75
C GLU A 731 -7.64 18.97 9.73
N ALA A 732 -7.07 19.04 10.93
CA ALA A 732 -7.38 20.09 11.89
C ALA A 732 -6.73 21.41 11.48
N ARG A 733 -5.49 21.39 10.96
CA ARG A 733 -4.83 22.59 10.43
C ARG A 733 -5.53 23.16 9.19
N ALA A 734 -6.03 22.30 8.32
CA ALA A 734 -6.85 22.71 7.18
C ALA A 734 -8.14 23.42 7.64
N ARG A 735 -8.77 22.92 8.71
CA ARG A 735 -9.94 23.57 9.33
C ARG A 735 -9.60 24.90 10.02
N LEU A 736 -8.37 25.06 10.53
CA LEU A 736 -7.84 26.32 11.05
C LEU A 736 -7.52 27.36 9.95
N GLY A 737 -7.61 26.97 8.67
CA GLY A 737 -7.45 27.88 7.55
C GLY A 737 -6.17 27.76 6.74
N VAL A 738 -5.38 26.70 6.98
CA VAL A 738 -4.23 26.38 6.13
C VAL A 738 -4.68 25.69 4.86
N CYS A 739 -4.41 26.28 3.70
CA CYS A 739 -4.58 25.66 2.40
C CYS A 739 -3.21 25.37 1.79
N THR A 740 -2.97 24.16 1.27
CA THR A 740 -1.66 23.77 0.74
C THR A 740 -1.76 23.24 -0.67
N ILE A 741 -1.26 23.98 -1.68
CA ILE A 741 -1.15 23.56 -3.08
C ILE A 741 0.26 23.00 -3.30
N PRO A 742 0.43 21.66 -3.32
CA PRO A 742 1.73 21.01 -3.43
C PRO A 742 2.26 20.98 -4.87
N GLU A 743 3.55 20.67 -4.99
CA GLU A 743 4.19 20.38 -6.28
C GLU A 743 3.45 19.26 -7.02
N GLY A 744 3.32 19.36 -8.34
CA GLY A 744 2.63 18.33 -9.13
C GLY A 744 1.10 18.39 -9.06
N ARG A 745 0.54 19.56 -8.76
CA ARG A 745 -0.85 20.01 -9.00
C ARG A 745 -1.94 19.54 -8.04
N GLY A 746 -1.69 18.82 -6.96
CA GLY A 746 -2.64 18.69 -5.83
C GLY A 746 -4.12 18.29 -6.12
N ILE A 747 -4.43 17.73 -7.29
CA ILE A 747 -5.78 17.37 -7.74
C ILE A 747 -6.06 15.87 -7.59
N PHE A 748 -7.34 15.50 -7.53
CA PHE A 748 -7.80 14.11 -7.63
C PHE A 748 -8.06 13.76 -9.09
N ALA A 749 -7.10 13.07 -9.71
CA ALA A 749 -7.12 12.74 -11.13
C ALA A 749 -8.30 11.85 -11.54
N ASN A 750 -8.80 11.02 -10.62
CA ASN A 750 -9.92 10.10 -10.84
C ASN A 750 -11.29 10.72 -10.57
N LEU A 751 -11.33 11.97 -10.10
CA LEU A 751 -12.54 12.75 -9.96
C LEU A 751 -12.71 13.69 -11.16
N THR A 752 -13.96 14.03 -11.47
CA THR A 752 -14.27 15.08 -12.43
C THR A 752 -13.89 16.47 -11.89
N VAL A 753 -13.87 17.49 -12.75
CA VAL A 753 -13.65 18.89 -12.34
C VAL A 753 -14.66 19.31 -11.26
N ALA A 754 -15.95 19.08 -11.50
CA ALA A 754 -16.98 19.41 -10.52
C ALA A 754 -16.82 18.63 -9.20
N GLU A 755 -16.41 17.36 -9.28
CA GLU A 755 -16.17 16.56 -8.07
C GLU A 755 -14.95 17.06 -7.29
N ASN A 756 -13.87 17.46 -7.95
CA ASN A 756 -12.72 18.08 -7.30
C ASN A 756 -13.14 19.34 -6.53
N LEU A 757 -13.91 20.23 -7.17
CA LEU A 757 -14.42 21.45 -6.53
C LEU A 757 -15.33 21.12 -5.33
N ARG A 758 -16.22 20.13 -5.48
CA ARG A 758 -17.06 19.67 -4.34
C ARG A 758 -16.25 19.12 -3.18
N MET A 759 -15.11 18.48 -3.45
CA MET A 759 -14.22 18.02 -2.38
C MET A 759 -13.62 19.17 -1.56
N MET A 760 -13.63 20.41 -2.07
CA MET A 760 -13.13 21.59 -1.37
C MET A 760 -14.12 22.13 -0.30
N THR A 761 -15.37 21.67 -0.32
CA THR A 761 -16.40 22.00 0.70
C THR A 761 -16.16 21.36 2.08
N TYR A 762 -15.10 20.58 2.21
CA TYR A 762 -14.80 19.83 3.44
C TYR A 762 -14.29 20.71 4.59
N ARG A 763 -13.84 21.94 4.26
CA ARG A 763 -13.70 23.03 5.22
C ARG A 763 -15.12 23.56 5.51
N THR A 764 -15.50 23.54 6.78
CA THR A 764 -16.87 23.76 7.27
C THR A 764 -17.50 25.04 6.72
N GLY A 765 -18.75 24.94 6.24
CA GLY A 765 -19.66 26.08 6.07
C GLY A 765 -19.88 26.61 4.65
N VAL A 766 -19.18 26.08 3.63
CA VAL A 766 -19.30 26.60 2.25
C VAL A 766 -20.18 25.70 1.39
N ASP A 767 -21.25 26.27 0.81
CA ASP A 767 -22.11 25.54 -0.12
C ASP A 767 -21.35 25.14 -1.40
N SER A 768 -21.62 23.93 -1.86
CA SER A 768 -21.04 23.37 -3.08
C SER A 768 -21.31 24.20 -4.32
N ARG A 769 -22.48 24.85 -4.43
CA ARG A 769 -22.78 25.72 -5.58
C ARG A 769 -21.96 27.00 -5.51
N ALA A 770 -21.85 27.61 -4.32
CA ALA A 770 -21.02 28.80 -4.14
C ALA A 770 -19.53 28.54 -4.45
N VAL A 771 -19.02 27.34 -4.15
CA VAL A 771 -17.66 26.92 -4.55
C VAL A 771 -17.54 26.79 -6.07
N GLU A 772 -18.49 26.09 -6.70
CA GLU A 772 -18.50 25.93 -8.16
C GLU A 772 -18.63 27.29 -8.88
N GLU A 773 -19.52 28.17 -8.43
CA GLU A 773 -19.75 29.50 -9.00
C GLU A 773 -18.50 30.38 -8.90
N ARG A 774 -17.86 30.46 -7.72
CA ARG A 774 -16.60 31.21 -7.55
C ARG A 774 -15.48 30.65 -8.43
N ALA A 775 -15.31 29.33 -8.42
CA ALA A 775 -14.27 28.66 -9.21
C ALA A 775 -14.46 28.85 -10.72
N TYR A 776 -15.69 28.71 -11.23
CA TYR A 776 -15.99 28.88 -12.65
C TYR A 776 -16.00 30.36 -13.06
N GLY A 777 -16.40 31.26 -12.17
CA GLY A 777 -16.28 32.70 -12.39
C GLY A 777 -14.83 33.13 -12.56
N ARG A 778 -13.92 32.58 -11.73
CA ARG A 778 -12.49 32.87 -11.82
C ARG A 778 -11.78 32.12 -12.96
N PHE A 779 -12.18 30.86 -13.20
CA PHE A 779 -11.59 30.00 -14.23
C PHE A 779 -12.67 29.41 -15.16
N PRO A 780 -13.15 30.17 -16.17
CA PRO A 780 -14.24 29.74 -17.05
C PRO A 780 -14.00 28.41 -17.77
N ARG A 781 -12.74 28.11 -18.10
CA ARG A 781 -12.30 26.85 -18.73
C ARG A 781 -12.66 25.61 -17.91
N LEU A 782 -12.72 25.73 -16.58
CA LEU A 782 -13.14 24.65 -15.70
C LEU A 782 -14.65 24.39 -15.82
N GLY A 783 -15.45 25.44 -16.01
CA GLY A 783 -16.90 25.34 -16.21
C GLY A 783 -17.28 24.60 -17.50
N GLU A 784 -16.58 24.89 -18.59
CA GLU A 784 -16.71 24.19 -19.88
C GLU A 784 -16.46 22.68 -19.75
N ARG A 785 -15.65 22.28 -18.75
CA ARG A 785 -15.14 20.92 -18.58
C ARG A 785 -15.59 20.26 -17.28
N ARG A 786 -16.69 20.74 -16.68
CA ARG A 786 -17.20 20.29 -15.37
C ARG A 786 -17.32 18.76 -15.21
N SER A 787 -17.65 18.03 -16.28
CA SER A 787 -17.84 16.57 -16.28
C SER A 787 -16.61 15.78 -16.74
N GLN A 788 -15.52 16.45 -17.12
CA GLN A 788 -14.27 15.83 -17.54
C GLN A 788 -13.47 15.37 -16.33
N LEU A 789 -12.80 14.21 -16.43
CA LEU A 789 -11.86 13.73 -15.41
C LEU A 789 -10.66 14.67 -15.32
N ALA A 790 -10.31 15.11 -14.11
CA ALA A 790 -9.24 16.09 -13.88
C ALA A 790 -7.88 15.59 -14.39
N GLY A 791 -7.61 14.28 -14.31
CA GLY A 791 -6.40 13.66 -14.86
C GLY A 791 -6.26 13.71 -16.38
N THR A 792 -7.30 14.16 -17.11
CA THR A 792 -7.28 14.34 -18.57
C THR A 792 -7.20 15.79 -19.03
N LEU A 793 -7.17 16.73 -18.09
CA LEU A 793 -6.93 18.15 -18.36
C LEU A 793 -5.47 18.39 -18.79
N SER A 794 -5.22 19.49 -19.50
CA SER A 794 -3.86 19.97 -19.76
C SER A 794 -3.19 20.42 -18.46
N GLY A 795 -1.86 20.54 -18.47
CA GLY A 795 -1.13 20.89 -17.25
C GLY A 795 -1.51 22.24 -16.65
N GLY A 796 -1.78 23.25 -17.49
CA GLY A 796 -2.26 24.56 -17.02
C GLY A 796 -3.65 24.49 -16.41
N GLU A 797 -4.56 23.74 -17.02
CA GLU A 797 -5.93 23.57 -16.49
C GLU A 797 -5.95 22.77 -15.18
N GLN A 798 -5.06 21.79 -15.02
CA GLN A 798 -4.88 21.11 -13.74
C GLN A 798 -4.39 22.07 -12.66
N GLN A 799 -3.47 22.99 -13.00
CA GLN A 799 -3.00 24.00 -12.06
C GLN A 799 -4.10 25.01 -11.71
N MET A 800 -4.91 25.45 -12.68
CA MET A 800 -6.09 26.29 -12.43
C MET A 800 -7.07 25.60 -11.48
N LEU A 801 -7.34 24.31 -11.68
CA LEU A 801 -8.20 23.53 -10.78
C LEU A 801 -7.61 23.42 -9.36
N ALA A 802 -6.29 23.29 -9.24
CA ALA A 802 -5.62 23.30 -7.93
C ALA A 802 -5.76 24.66 -7.23
N MET A 803 -5.57 25.74 -7.97
CA MET A 803 -5.68 27.13 -7.50
C MET A 803 -7.12 27.54 -7.18
N ALA A 804 -8.12 26.93 -7.83
CA ALA A 804 -9.53 27.13 -7.51
C ALA A 804 -9.84 26.84 -6.03
N ARG A 805 -9.05 26.01 -5.36
CA ARG A 805 -9.19 25.79 -3.91
C ARG A 805 -8.87 27.03 -3.09
N ALA A 806 -7.84 27.79 -3.46
CA ALA A 806 -7.50 29.03 -2.77
C ALA A 806 -8.65 30.05 -2.88
N VAL A 807 -9.20 30.18 -4.09
CA VAL A 807 -10.33 31.08 -4.38
C VAL A 807 -11.63 30.65 -3.70
N ALA A 808 -11.90 29.34 -3.65
CA ALA A 808 -13.17 28.82 -3.14
C ALA A 808 -13.26 28.72 -1.61
N THR A 809 -12.12 28.55 -0.93
CA THR A 809 -12.09 28.21 0.49
C THR A 809 -11.65 29.34 1.42
N ASP A 810 -11.24 30.49 0.88
CA ASP A 810 -10.83 31.68 1.63
C ASP A 810 -9.85 31.34 2.79
N PRO A 811 -8.64 30.86 2.46
CA PRO A 811 -7.65 30.46 3.46
C PRO A 811 -7.03 31.65 4.20
N SER A 812 -6.86 31.49 5.51
CA SER A 812 -6.09 32.44 6.32
C SER A 812 -4.59 32.36 5.98
N LEU A 813 -4.13 31.16 5.59
CA LEU A 813 -2.76 30.90 5.15
C LEU A 813 -2.75 29.97 3.93
N LEU A 814 -2.20 30.44 2.81
CA LEU A 814 -2.03 29.69 1.58
C LEU A 814 -0.55 29.31 1.38
N LEU A 815 -0.28 28.01 1.28
CA LEU A 815 1.04 27.45 1.00
C LEU A 815 1.09 27.02 -0.47
N LEU A 816 2.04 27.56 -1.23
CA LEU A 816 2.22 27.28 -2.66
C LEU A 816 3.59 26.66 -2.90
N ASP A 817 3.65 25.53 -3.60
CA ASP A 817 4.89 24.78 -3.85
C ASP A 817 5.12 24.66 -5.37
N GLU A 818 6.08 25.43 -5.89
CA GLU A 818 6.56 25.40 -7.29
C GLU A 818 5.44 25.42 -8.36
N ILE A 819 4.55 26.41 -8.27
CA ILE A 819 3.36 26.50 -9.12
C ILE A 819 3.66 26.80 -10.60
N SER A 820 4.87 27.24 -10.94
CA SER A 820 5.29 27.61 -12.30
C SER A 820 5.87 26.44 -13.13
N MET A 821 6.27 25.34 -12.49
CA MET A 821 7.07 24.29 -13.14
C MET A 821 6.31 23.58 -14.27
N GLY A 822 6.90 23.58 -15.48
CA GLY A 822 6.38 22.85 -16.63
C GLY A 822 5.09 23.43 -17.23
N LEU A 823 4.86 24.74 -17.07
CA LEU A 823 3.73 25.48 -17.63
C LEU A 823 4.19 26.47 -18.72
N ALA A 824 3.25 26.85 -19.60
CA ALA A 824 3.51 27.90 -20.59
C ALA A 824 3.62 29.27 -19.91
N PRO A 825 4.50 30.19 -20.37
CA PRO A 825 4.75 31.48 -19.72
C PRO A 825 3.49 32.34 -19.46
N MET A 826 2.52 32.28 -20.38
CA MET A 826 1.23 32.97 -20.23
C MET A 826 0.45 32.45 -19.00
N ILE A 827 0.40 31.12 -18.82
CA ILE A 827 -0.28 30.50 -17.68
C ILE A 827 0.44 30.84 -16.38
N VAL A 828 1.78 30.87 -16.39
CA VAL A 828 2.57 31.29 -15.23
C VAL A 828 2.19 32.72 -14.84
N SER A 829 2.17 33.65 -15.80
CA SER A 829 1.84 35.06 -15.53
C SER A 829 0.43 35.21 -14.92
N GLU A 830 -0.57 34.55 -15.50
CA GLU A 830 -1.96 34.55 -15.01
C GLU A 830 -2.07 34.03 -13.56
N LEU A 831 -1.32 32.97 -13.22
CA LEU A 831 -1.33 32.40 -11.87
C LEU A 831 -0.67 33.30 -10.83
N TYR A 832 0.38 34.04 -11.21
CA TYR A 832 1.05 34.96 -10.30
C TYR A 832 0.26 36.25 -10.09
N GLU A 833 -0.41 36.76 -11.12
CA GLU A 833 -1.38 37.85 -10.96
C GLU A 833 -2.49 37.46 -9.97
N LEU A 834 -2.98 36.21 -10.04
CA LEU A 834 -3.92 35.69 -9.06
C LEU A 834 -3.33 35.64 -7.64
N VAL A 835 -2.07 35.24 -7.47
CA VAL A 835 -1.41 35.22 -6.15
C VAL A 835 -1.40 36.62 -5.52
N GLY A 836 -1.01 37.64 -6.29
CA GLY A 836 -1.03 39.02 -5.82
C GLY A 836 -2.44 39.51 -5.45
N GLN A 837 -3.45 39.14 -6.24
CA GLN A 837 -4.85 39.48 -5.95
C GLN A 837 -5.36 38.82 -4.66
N LEU A 838 -5.06 37.53 -4.45
CA LEU A 838 -5.44 36.82 -3.23
C LEU A 838 -4.81 37.48 -1.99
N ALA A 839 -3.55 37.89 -2.08
CA ALA A 839 -2.89 38.62 -1.00
C ALA A 839 -3.57 39.98 -0.70
N ALA A 840 -3.93 40.73 -1.75
CA ALA A 840 -4.68 41.98 -1.62
C ALA A 840 -6.08 41.79 -1.02
N GLU A 841 -6.69 40.60 -1.18
CA GLU A 841 -7.95 40.21 -0.54
C GLU A 841 -7.78 39.79 0.94
N GLY A 842 -6.55 39.82 1.48
CA GLY A 842 -6.25 39.55 2.89
C GLY A 842 -5.71 38.14 3.17
N ILE A 843 -5.46 37.34 2.14
CA ILE A 843 -4.91 35.98 2.31
C ILE A 843 -3.40 36.07 2.55
N SER A 844 -2.91 35.40 3.59
CA SER A 844 -1.46 35.30 3.84
C SER A 844 -0.87 34.17 3.01
N ILE A 845 0.24 34.40 2.30
CA ILE A 845 0.80 33.45 1.34
C ILE A 845 2.26 33.13 1.66
N LEU A 846 2.58 31.83 1.77
CA LEU A 846 3.96 31.33 1.73
C LEU A 846 4.19 30.62 0.39
N LEU A 847 4.95 31.26 -0.49
CA LEU A 847 5.27 30.79 -1.83
C LEU A 847 6.67 30.18 -1.86
N VAL A 848 6.78 28.89 -2.15
CA VAL A 848 8.04 28.23 -2.42
C VAL A 848 8.29 28.19 -3.92
N GLU A 849 9.47 28.67 -4.33
CA GLU A 849 9.86 28.68 -5.74
C GLU A 849 11.34 28.39 -5.97
N GLN A 850 11.63 27.92 -7.19
CA GLN A 850 12.98 27.84 -7.74
C GLN A 850 13.28 29.00 -8.70
N PHE A 851 12.25 29.55 -9.36
CA PHE A 851 12.41 30.66 -10.30
C PHE A 851 12.24 32.01 -9.62
N VAL A 852 13.37 32.57 -9.22
CA VAL A 852 13.49 33.82 -8.48
C VAL A 852 12.74 34.99 -9.13
N LYS A 853 12.93 35.21 -10.44
CA LYS A 853 12.33 36.36 -11.14
C LYS A 853 10.80 36.38 -11.04
N THR A 854 10.17 35.20 -11.11
CA THR A 854 8.72 35.05 -11.07
C THR A 854 8.20 35.19 -9.64
N ALA A 855 8.90 34.63 -8.65
CA ALA A 855 8.57 34.82 -7.24
C ALA A 855 8.64 36.30 -6.82
N MET A 856 9.65 37.03 -7.29
CA MET A 856 9.86 38.44 -6.94
C MET A 856 8.79 39.39 -7.47
N SER A 857 8.07 39.05 -8.55
CA SER A 857 7.07 39.97 -9.10
C SER A 857 5.83 40.13 -8.22
N VAL A 858 5.68 39.29 -7.19
CA VAL A 858 4.51 39.27 -6.29
C VAL A 858 4.88 39.23 -4.81
N ALA A 859 6.15 39.11 -4.47
CA ALA A 859 6.59 38.90 -3.09
C ALA A 859 6.78 40.22 -2.34
N ASP A 860 6.23 40.32 -1.14
CA ASP A 860 6.50 41.40 -0.18
C ASP A 860 7.76 41.09 0.64
N TYR A 861 7.99 39.81 0.92
CA TYR A 861 9.13 39.30 1.67
C TYR A 861 9.81 38.16 0.92
N VAL A 862 11.14 38.06 1.01
CA VAL A 862 11.89 36.95 0.40
C VAL A 862 12.88 36.34 1.38
N GLY A 863 12.75 35.02 1.61
CA GLY A 863 13.71 34.22 2.35
C GLY A 863 14.55 33.33 1.44
N VAL A 864 15.86 33.29 1.65
CA VAL A 864 16.76 32.37 0.94
C VAL A 864 17.07 31.17 1.83
N MET A 865 16.75 29.98 1.34
CA MET A 865 16.99 28.71 2.01
C MET A 865 18.08 27.91 1.32
N THR A 866 19.08 27.48 2.09
CA THR A 866 20.17 26.60 1.64
C THR A 866 20.41 25.53 2.70
N GLN A 867 20.64 24.28 2.25
CA GLN A 867 20.99 23.16 3.14
C GLN A 867 20.19 23.09 4.45
N GLY A 868 18.87 23.27 4.39
CA GLY A 868 18.00 23.16 5.56
C GLY A 868 17.95 24.37 6.51
N ARG A 869 18.54 25.51 6.13
CA ARG A 869 18.59 26.75 6.93
C ARG A 869 18.11 27.95 6.11
N ILE A 870 17.59 28.97 6.78
CA ILE A 870 17.32 30.27 6.18
C ILE A 870 18.56 31.14 6.39
N GLU A 871 19.21 31.55 5.31
CA GLU A 871 20.42 32.37 5.37
C GLU A 871 20.11 33.85 5.51
N ARG A 872 19.11 34.32 4.76
CA ARG A 872 18.70 35.73 4.73
C ARG A 872 17.21 35.86 4.50
N VAL A 873 16.64 36.94 5.03
CA VAL A 873 15.28 37.40 4.78
C VAL A 873 15.35 38.89 4.42
N GLY A 874 14.69 39.30 3.34
CA GLY A 874 14.52 40.69 2.94
C GLY A 874 13.05 41.08 2.81
N GLU A 875 12.77 42.38 2.87
CA GLU A 875 11.45 42.99 2.74
C GLU A 875 11.47 44.09 1.67
N GLY A 876 10.43 44.18 0.85
CA GLY A 876 10.25 45.27 -0.12
C GLY A 876 11.42 45.44 -1.10
N VAL A 877 12.06 46.60 -1.09
CA VAL A 877 13.13 46.97 -2.04
C VAL A 877 14.43 46.18 -1.83
N ASP A 878 14.72 45.74 -0.59
CA ASP A 878 15.94 44.98 -0.25
C ASP A 878 15.93 43.54 -0.79
N VAL A 879 14.77 43.06 -1.27
CA VAL A 879 14.62 41.73 -1.85
C VAL A 879 15.59 41.50 -3.01
N ALA A 880 15.78 42.50 -3.88
CA ALA A 880 16.67 42.39 -5.03
C ALA A 880 18.14 42.21 -4.60
N ASP A 881 18.55 42.90 -3.54
CA ASP A 881 19.92 42.84 -3.01
C ASP A 881 20.20 41.53 -2.28
N VAL A 882 19.23 41.03 -1.50
CA VAL A 882 19.33 39.72 -0.82
C VAL A 882 19.51 38.58 -1.82
N VAL A 883 18.73 38.60 -2.90
CA VAL A 883 18.82 37.62 -3.99
C VAL A 883 20.15 37.74 -4.73
N SER A 884 20.52 38.97 -5.12
CA SER A 884 21.74 39.23 -5.87
C SER A 884 22.97 38.77 -5.10
N ALA A 885 23.04 39.07 -3.80
CA ALA A 885 24.14 38.66 -2.93
C ALA A 885 24.14 37.14 -2.65
N ALA A 886 22.99 36.47 -2.60
CA ALA A 886 22.91 35.02 -2.43
C ALA A 886 23.30 34.24 -3.70
N TYR A 887 22.95 34.75 -4.89
CA TYR A 887 23.28 34.11 -6.17
C TYR A 887 24.68 34.49 -6.68
N MET A 888 25.19 35.69 -6.39
CA MET A 888 26.58 36.06 -6.69
C MET A 888 27.59 35.37 -5.75
N GLY A 889 27.22 35.09 -4.50
CA GLY A 889 28.07 34.33 -3.57
C GLY A 889 28.23 32.85 -3.93
N ALA A 890 27.39 32.28 -4.80
CA ALA A 890 27.49 30.91 -5.28
C ALA A 890 28.40 30.76 -6.54
N LEU A 891 28.83 31.89 -7.11
CA LEU A 891 29.78 31.97 -8.24
C LEU A 891 31.22 32.29 -7.78
N ALA A 892 31.45 32.46 -6.47
CA ALA A 892 32.74 32.63 -5.82
C ALA A 892 33.07 31.38 -5.00
#